data_AF-A0A954XXG9-F1
#
_entry.id   AF-A0A954XXG9-F1
#
_cell.length_a   1.000
_cell.length_b   1.000
_cell.length_c   1.000
_cell.angle_alpha   90.00
_cell.angle_beta   90.00
_cell.angle_gamma   90.00
#
_symmetry.space_group_name_H-M   'P 1'
#
loop_
_entity.id
_entity.type
_entity.pdbx_description
1 polymer ?
#
loop_
_entity_poly.entity_id
_entity_poly.type
_entity_poly.pdbx_seq_one_letter_code
_entity_poly.pdbx_strand_id
1 'polypeptide(L)'
;MSGCKMTPAMMNLDLNEIKRTPGTAPGRRKTAPAPTWRRLAMAAVTGWLTLCGAERASAVRIMTNPATEPGDPAVQFDNITFTPDGSTIVATGLFNTSLTGDRVYSLAVPADPVTTTANVMQLSTGSFLVSTYDAAFAPVVSPDGQTVLFVHDGNSTVQNTIYTMPITGEFGANSFTGLFGADPNLAPPGDGNSYPVYSPDGATVFFLNNNSGFNGSTPIFPTSPTPFFTAPDWDQIYRVPAGGGTPVAVTMPGDGDIDGGLFTVTPDGQSIIYAPGEPVVEGKDRGGNRTTLYSIPVAGGTPTAIAVTGATHDFSIKTQLSLTPDGQNALFIADYETVGKNELFSVPITGGAPTRVNGALPFGGDVYSFAISPNGASVAYSAGQNTSGTSELFLAPVGGGSSVRISDAPLANTGEMDVSTSGEGGQILFSNDSSKVYYLGDMTTEGVSDLYVVDTTEKSGLTPSPYRFVGPPGGDFFDENNWEDADGNKAPADTINPATPIRHSLLIDGDSVGTSGGEADFQVGGSLELTPGSELIFPNAGDEIDFNPGSALRLDNATLRVYEDIFLEGTNDLHGGLIETIFDDIEFQDGHETVIDGTTLRSADGFFFENSMTSVFGATMELSVRMSLRYEVDVTVTDTSIDVNGGIGDVEDGFNSGSTAQGEGSTLTLRGASTLLANAIEEGVSLVIDGTSIATLLGDANTSRNLVDANGTITFLSTGAELITLSPSASDARSRVINGLTGLSYLDDPLAWSVTDWDGVSTLASLKLVGGLPGDFNDDGKVDGADFLAWQRGESASPRSPEDLADWQSNFGVGAASPTAAGVPEPNASGLVAMGCAALVVATRTRRRRISPKRASVILDRRI
;
A
#
# COMPACT_ATOMS: atom_id res chain seq x y z
N MET A 1 22.00 -37.83 -28.08
CA MET A 1 22.16 -38.39 -29.45
C MET A 1 20.84 -39.04 -29.89
N SER A 2 20.54 -38.99 -31.20
CA SER A 2 19.57 -39.84 -31.91
C SER A 2 18.08 -39.71 -31.55
N GLY A 3 17.26 -39.09 -32.42
CA GLY A 3 15.80 -39.20 -32.23
C GLY A 3 14.80 -38.52 -33.17
N CYS A 4 15.16 -37.55 -34.03
CA CYS A 4 14.14 -36.84 -34.82
C CYS A 4 13.77 -37.58 -36.13
N LYS A 5 12.50 -37.99 -36.28
CA LYS A 5 11.91 -38.50 -37.53
C LYS A 5 11.05 -37.41 -38.17
N MET A 6 11.40 -36.96 -39.38
CA MET A 6 10.51 -36.13 -40.19
C MET A 6 9.53 -36.99 -41.01
N THR A 7 8.26 -36.62 -41.01
CA THR A 7 7.25 -37.05 -42.00
C THR A 7 7.09 -35.97 -43.08
N PRO A 8 7.00 -36.31 -44.37
CA PRO A 8 6.88 -35.31 -45.44
C PRO A 8 5.41 -35.00 -45.76
N ALA A 9 5.04 -33.72 -45.73
CA ALA A 9 3.79 -33.24 -46.31
C ALA A 9 3.97 -32.93 -47.81
N MET A 10 3.00 -33.33 -48.63
CA MET A 10 2.99 -33.05 -50.07
C MET A 10 2.55 -31.61 -50.34
N MET A 11 3.17 -30.93 -51.29
CA MET A 11 2.64 -29.69 -51.89
C MET A 11 2.60 -29.83 -53.41
N ASN A 12 1.41 -29.70 -54.00
CA ASN A 12 1.20 -29.86 -55.44
C ASN A 12 1.73 -28.65 -56.22
N LEU A 13 2.39 -28.95 -57.34
CA LEU A 13 2.63 -28.00 -58.43
C LEU A 13 1.47 -28.04 -59.41
N ASP A 14 1.01 -26.88 -59.87
CA ASP A 14 0.21 -26.78 -61.09
C ASP A 14 0.71 -25.60 -61.96
N LEU A 15 0.61 -25.75 -63.27
CA LEU A 15 1.29 -24.93 -64.28
C LEU A 15 0.36 -24.68 -65.47
N ASN A 16 0.09 -23.41 -65.81
CA ASN A 16 -0.20 -22.92 -67.17
C ASN A 16 -0.19 -21.37 -67.16
N GLU A 17 0.66 -20.62 -67.88
CA GLU A 17 0.87 -20.42 -69.32
C GLU A 17 0.10 -19.20 -69.92
N ILE A 18 0.74 -18.52 -70.91
CA ILE A 18 0.25 -17.48 -71.87
C ILE A 18 0.63 -16.00 -71.53
N LYS A 19 1.03 -15.10 -72.46
CA LYS A 19 2.03 -15.09 -73.61
C LYS A 19 2.04 -13.68 -74.33
N ARG A 20 3.10 -13.36 -75.12
CA ARG A 20 3.21 -12.39 -76.27
C ARG A 20 3.68 -10.89 -76.14
N THR A 21 4.99 -10.67 -76.40
CA THR A 21 5.65 -9.93 -77.54
C THR A 21 5.52 -8.38 -77.83
N PRO A 22 6.53 -7.74 -78.52
CA PRO A 22 6.92 -6.32 -78.32
C PRO A 22 7.22 -5.43 -79.58
N GLY A 23 7.72 -4.20 -79.39
CA GLY A 23 8.46 -3.34 -80.37
C GLY A 23 8.51 -1.83 -79.97
N THR A 24 9.34 -0.90 -80.50
CA THR A 24 10.64 -0.92 -81.23
C THR A 24 11.22 0.52 -81.42
N ALA A 25 12.53 0.71 -81.16
CA ALA A 25 13.47 1.65 -81.84
C ALA A 25 13.38 3.23 -81.67
N PRO A 26 14.44 4.02 -82.02
CA PRO A 26 14.90 5.16 -81.18
C PRO A 26 15.24 6.53 -81.87
N GLY A 27 15.65 7.56 -81.09
CA GLY A 27 16.12 8.89 -81.57
C GLY A 27 17.16 9.59 -80.65
N ARG A 28 17.97 10.54 -81.19
CA ARG A 28 19.23 11.07 -80.59
C ARG A 28 19.28 12.60 -80.33
N ARG A 29 19.95 13.05 -79.24
CA ARG A 29 21.09 14.03 -79.17
C ARG A 29 21.37 14.42 -77.69
N LYS A 30 22.50 14.03 -77.08
CA LYS A 30 23.81 14.76 -76.98
C LYS A 30 23.80 16.07 -76.15
N THR A 31 24.27 16.00 -74.89
CA THR A 31 25.46 16.70 -74.32
C THR A 31 25.78 16.21 -72.89
N ALA A 32 27.06 16.06 -72.56
CA ALA A 32 27.63 15.76 -71.23
C ALA A 32 29.04 16.42 -71.18
N PRO A 33 29.66 16.73 -70.00
CA PRO A 33 30.27 15.71 -69.12
C PRO A 33 30.12 16.00 -67.59
N ALA A 34 29.83 15.01 -66.72
CA ALA A 34 30.76 14.18 -65.91
C ALA A 34 30.77 14.60 -64.41
N PRO A 35 31.10 13.72 -63.42
CA PRO A 35 31.79 12.42 -63.55
C PRO A 35 31.05 11.17 -63.03
N THR A 36 31.13 10.12 -63.87
CA THR A 36 31.30 8.69 -63.53
C THR A 36 30.76 8.11 -62.21
N TRP A 37 29.53 7.58 -62.28
CA TRP A 37 29.16 6.31 -61.64
C TRP A 37 28.96 5.24 -62.72
N ARG A 38 29.63 4.08 -62.62
CA ARG A 38 29.25 2.79 -63.27
C ARG A 38 30.21 1.67 -62.80
N ARG A 39 29.69 0.68 -62.05
CA ARG A 39 29.09 -0.59 -62.52
C ARG A 39 30.11 -1.61 -63.03
N LEU A 40 30.21 -2.73 -62.31
CA LEU A 40 30.09 -4.06 -62.92
C LEU A 40 28.90 -4.77 -62.28
N ALA A 41 28.29 -5.70 -63.00
CA ALA A 41 27.28 -6.62 -62.48
C ALA A 41 27.52 -8.02 -63.06
N MET A 42 27.28 -9.03 -62.22
CA MET A 42 27.15 -10.46 -62.54
C MET A 42 28.38 -11.24 -63.02
N ALA A 43 28.92 -12.04 -62.09
CA ALA A 43 28.99 -13.49 -62.27
C ALA A 43 28.56 -14.15 -60.95
N ALA A 44 27.77 -15.23 -61.00
CA ALA A 44 27.13 -15.81 -59.82
C ALA A 44 28.04 -16.81 -59.09
N VAL A 45 28.08 -16.71 -57.75
CA VAL A 45 28.29 -17.85 -56.87
C VAL A 45 27.23 -17.77 -55.78
N THR A 46 26.34 -18.75 -55.74
CA THR A 46 25.38 -18.94 -54.65
C THR A 46 26.10 -19.45 -53.41
N GLY A 47 26.71 -18.54 -52.65
CA GLY A 47 27.12 -18.79 -51.28
C GLY A 47 25.92 -18.56 -50.37
N TRP A 48 25.17 -19.62 -50.06
CA TRP A 48 24.33 -19.62 -48.87
C TRP A 48 25.27 -19.66 -47.66
N LEU A 49 25.72 -18.47 -47.21
CA LEU A 49 26.11 -18.33 -45.82
C LEU A 49 24.81 -18.26 -45.05
N THR A 50 24.40 -19.41 -44.51
CA THR A 50 23.51 -19.43 -43.37
C THR A 50 24.28 -18.73 -42.24
N LEU A 51 24.03 -17.44 -42.08
CA LEU A 51 24.02 -16.87 -40.73
C LEU A 51 22.93 -17.66 -40.01
N CYS A 52 23.33 -18.74 -39.33
CA CYS A 52 22.61 -19.13 -38.14
C CYS A 52 22.54 -17.85 -37.32
N GLY A 53 21.33 -17.36 -37.03
CA GLY A 53 21.19 -16.39 -35.97
C GLY A 53 21.86 -16.98 -34.74
N ALA A 54 22.53 -16.15 -33.96
CA ALA A 54 22.73 -16.52 -32.56
C ALA A 54 21.31 -16.75 -32.02
N GLU A 55 21.00 -18.00 -31.70
CA GLU A 55 19.82 -18.31 -30.90
C GLU A 55 19.97 -17.45 -29.65
N ARG A 56 19.01 -16.54 -29.41
CA ARG A 56 18.97 -15.76 -28.17
C ARG A 56 18.90 -16.80 -27.07
N ALA A 57 19.95 -16.92 -26.26
CA ALA A 57 20.05 -18.02 -25.32
C ALA A 57 19.01 -17.80 -24.22
N SER A 58 17.91 -18.54 -24.30
CA SER A 58 16.92 -18.66 -23.24
C SER A 58 17.55 -19.14 -21.94
N ALA A 59 16.87 -18.88 -20.83
CA ALA A 59 17.22 -19.39 -19.52
C ALA A 59 17.38 -20.91 -19.57
N VAL A 60 18.47 -21.38 -18.98
CA VAL A 60 18.85 -22.79 -19.01
C VAL A 60 18.65 -23.38 -17.63
N ARG A 61 17.72 -24.33 -17.52
CA ARG A 61 17.51 -25.09 -16.28
C ARG A 61 18.72 -25.98 -15.99
N ILE A 62 19.38 -25.78 -14.85
CA ILE A 62 20.60 -26.54 -14.47
C ILE A 62 20.36 -27.62 -13.43
N MET A 63 19.24 -27.56 -12.73
CA MET A 63 18.73 -28.56 -11.80
C MET A 63 17.22 -28.70 -12.03
N THR A 64 16.67 -29.90 -11.87
CA THR A 64 15.21 -30.12 -11.87
C THR A 64 14.79 -30.60 -10.48
N ASN A 65 13.83 -29.89 -9.90
CA ASN A 65 13.22 -30.19 -8.62
C ASN A 65 12.48 -31.55 -8.69
N PRO A 66 12.63 -32.44 -7.70
CA PRO A 66 11.90 -33.70 -7.65
C PRO A 66 10.42 -33.58 -7.24
N ALA A 67 9.94 -32.39 -6.84
CA ALA A 67 8.52 -32.07 -6.81
C ALA A 67 7.91 -32.16 -8.22
N THR A 68 6.66 -32.62 -8.33
CA THR A 68 5.99 -32.81 -9.63
C THR A 68 4.58 -32.28 -9.72
N GLU A 69 4.04 -31.70 -8.65
CA GLU A 69 2.67 -31.18 -8.58
C GLU A 69 2.68 -29.85 -7.81
N PRO A 70 1.87 -28.85 -8.20
CA PRO A 70 1.70 -27.61 -7.42
C PRO A 70 1.17 -27.92 -6.01
N GLY A 71 1.64 -27.18 -5.01
CA GLY A 71 1.17 -27.33 -3.63
C GLY A 71 1.81 -28.46 -2.82
N ASP A 72 3.00 -28.94 -3.19
CA ASP A 72 3.94 -29.61 -2.27
C ASP A 72 5.05 -28.60 -1.85
N PRO A 73 4.74 -27.56 -1.05
CA PRO A 73 5.69 -26.51 -0.67
C PRO A 73 6.86 -27.04 0.17
N ALA A 74 6.78 -28.30 0.61
CA ALA A 74 7.82 -28.98 1.34
C ALA A 74 8.96 -29.48 0.44
N VAL A 75 9.05 -29.14 -0.86
CA VAL A 75 10.19 -29.55 -1.69
C VAL A 75 10.62 -28.46 -2.69
N GLN A 76 11.47 -27.52 -2.25
CA GLN A 76 12.12 -26.53 -3.10
C GLN A 76 13.49 -26.09 -2.57
N PHE A 77 14.23 -25.28 -3.34
CA PHE A 77 15.29 -24.43 -2.79
C PHE A 77 14.72 -23.04 -2.56
N ASP A 78 15.02 -22.45 -1.41
CA ASP A 78 14.54 -21.12 -1.02
C ASP A 78 15.62 -20.06 -1.27
N ASN A 79 16.88 -20.39 -0.98
CA ASN A 79 18.02 -19.49 -1.14
C ASN A 79 19.26 -20.19 -1.73
N ILE A 80 20.08 -19.41 -2.44
CA ILE A 80 21.32 -19.85 -3.09
C ILE A 80 22.49 -18.89 -2.82
N THR A 81 23.72 -19.42 -2.81
CA THR A 81 24.95 -18.62 -2.77
C THR A 81 26.08 -19.30 -3.56
N PHE A 82 27.16 -18.57 -3.86
CA PHE A 82 28.36 -19.10 -4.50
C PHE A 82 29.51 -19.29 -3.52
N THR A 83 30.36 -20.29 -3.77
CA THR A 83 31.74 -20.27 -3.27
C THR A 83 32.51 -19.08 -3.85
N PRO A 84 33.49 -18.50 -3.13
CA PRO A 84 34.29 -17.37 -3.63
C PRO A 84 35.00 -17.61 -4.98
N ASP A 85 35.30 -18.87 -5.31
CA ASP A 85 35.90 -19.24 -6.59
C ASP A 85 34.89 -19.41 -7.75
N GLY A 86 33.58 -19.36 -7.46
CA GLY A 86 32.48 -19.54 -8.41
C GLY A 86 32.34 -20.97 -8.94
N SER A 87 32.96 -21.96 -8.29
CA SER A 87 32.93 -23.37 -8.75
C SER A 87 31.72 -24.16 -8.25
N THR A 88 31.14 -23.75 -7.11
CA THR A 88 30.10 -24.48 -6.39
C THR A 88 29.00 -23.52 -5.94
N ILE A 89 27.76 -23.91 -6.20
CA ILE A 89 26.55 -23.29 -5.63
C ILE A 89 26.24 -24.02 -4.34
N VAL A 90 25.93 -23.28 -3.28
CA VAL A 90 25.40 -23.80 -2.01
C VAL A 90 23.95 -23.31 -1.90
N ALA A 91 23.04 -24.18 -1.47
CA ALA A 91 21.61 -23.88 -1.40
C ALA A 91 21.00 -24.35 -0.08
N THR A 92 19.94 -23.69 0.36
CA THR A 92 19.03 -24.15 1.43
C THR A 92 17.66 -24.50 0.85
N GLY A 93 16.87 -25.25 1.63
CA GLY A 93 15.53 -25.74 1.29
C GLY A 93 15.43 -27.27 1.35
N LEU A 94 14.30 -27.86 1.02
CA LEU A 94 14.09 -29.31 1.02
C LEU A 94 14.12 -29.88 -0.41
N PHE A 95 15.07 -30.77 -0.72
CA PHE A 95 15.19 -31.40 -2.05
C PHE A 95 14.84 -32.90 -2.06
N ASN A 96 14.40 -33.47 -0.94
CA ASN A 96 14.20 -34.92 -0.81
C ASN A 96 12.91 -35.24 -0.08
N THR A 97 11.87 -35.60 -0.83
CA THR A 97 10.52 -36.03 -0.38
C THR A 97 10.50 -37.13 0.70
N SER A 98 11.62 -37.83 0.95
CA SER A 98 11.74 -38.81 2.05
C SER A 98 12.22 -38.22 3.38
N LEU A 99 12.56 -36.93 3.42
CA LEU A 99 13.00 -36.19 4.59
C LEU A 99 11.94 -35.16 5.00
N THR A 100 12.00 -34.72 6.26
CA THR A 100 11.24 -33.57 6.79
C THR A 100 12.14 -32.36 6.91
N GLY A 101 11.60 -31.16 6.66
CA GLY A 101 12.28 -29.85 6.77
C GLY A 101 13.50 -29.65 5.87
N ASP A 102 14.03 -28.45 5.82
CA ASP A 102 15.09 -28.06 4.88
C ASP A 102 16.45 -28.70 5.17
N ARG A 103 17.39 -28.59 4.23
CA ARG A 103 18.78 -29.03 4.34
C ARG A 103 19.67 -28.04 3.61
N VAL A 104 20.98 -28.15 3.85
CA VAL A 104 21.99 -27.47 3.04
C VAL A 104 22.48 -28.43 1.96
N TYR A 105 22.49 -27.96 0.72
CA TYR A 105 22.95 -28.68 -0.47
C TYR A 105 24.12 -27.97 -1.14
N SER A 106 24.85 -28.72 -1.97
CA SER A 106 25.85 -28.18 -2.87
C SER A 106 25.66 -28.72 -4.29
N LEU A 107 25.95 -27.89 -5.28
CA LEU A 107 25.87 -28.21 -6.69
C LEU A 107 27.13 -27.67 -7.38
N ALA A 108 27.87 -28.53 -8.08
CA ALA A 108 28.98 -28.07 -8.91
C ALA A 108 28.44 -27.26 -10.10
N VAL A 109 29.02 -26.10 -10.39
CA VAL A 109 28.61 -25.25 -11.50
C VAL A 109 28.90 -25.96 -12.83
N PRO A 110 27.88 -26.19 -13.69
CA PRO A 110 28.10 -26.85 -14.97
C PRO A 110 29.04 -26.06 -15.88
N ALA A 111 30.07 -26.71 -16.42
CA ALA A 111 30.95 -26.12 -17.42
C ALA A 111 30.21 -25.75 -18.72
N ASP A 112 29.14 -26.48 -19.04
CA ASP A 112 28.14 -26.13 -20.05
C ASP A 112 26.73 -26.43 -19.49
N PRO A 113 25.98 -25.42 -19.04
CA PRO A 113 24.65 -25.64 -18.48
C PRO A 113 23.64 -26.19 -19.51
N VAL A 114 23.87 -25.96 -20.81
CA VAL A 114 22.95 -26.41 -21.88
C VAL A 114 22.97 -27.94 -22.04
N THR A 115 24.09 -28.59 -21.71
CA THR A 115 24.27 -30.03 -21.92
C THR A 115 24.59 -30.82 -20.65
N THR A 116 24.74 -30.16 -19.50
CA THR A 116 25.03 -30.81 -18.21
C THR A 116 24.15 -30.26 -17.08
N THR A 117 23.29 -31.11 -16.53
CA THR A 117 22.62 -30.89 -15.24
C THR A 117 23.61 -31.08 -14.09
N ALA A 118 23.54 -30.25 -13.06
CA ALA A 118 24.36 -30.39 -11.86
C ALA A 118 23.90 -31.59 -11.01
N ASN A 119 24.85 -32.30 -10.37
CA ASN A 119 24.51 -33.27 -9.33
C ASN A 119 24.31 -32.53 -8.02
N VAL A 120 23.15 -32.70 -7.39
CA VAL A 120 22.86 -32.17 -6.06
C VAL A 120 23.46 -33.10 -4.99
N MET A 121 24.33 -32.55 -4.13
CA MET A 121 24.90 -33.25 -2.98
C MET A 121 24.40 -32.61 -1.68
N GLN A 122 23.65 -33.37 -0.89
CA GLN A 122 23.25 -32.98 0.46
C GLN A 122 24.49 -32.89 1.36
N LEU A 123 24.70 -31.72 1.98
CA LEU A 123 25.83 -31.46 2.90
C LEU A 123 25.46 -31.79 4.35
N SER A 124 24.22 -31.49 4.74
CA SER A 124 23.73 -31.61 6.12
C SER A 124 22.89 -32.87 6.36
N THR A 125 22.96 -33.46 7.55
CA THR A 125 22.26 -34.69 7.94
C THR A 125 21.12 -34.47 8.92
N GLY A 126 21.20 -33.41 9.74
CA GLY A 126 20.14 -33.00 10.67
C GLY A 126 18.90 -32.43 9.98
N SER A 127 17.73 -32.55 10.62
CA SER A 127 16.47 -31.95 10.17
C SER A 127 16.34 -30.54 10.68
N PHE A 128 16.03 -29.61 9.77
CA PHE A 128 15.45 -28.34 10.13
C PHE A 128 13.97 -28.59 10.50
N LEU A 129 13.37 -27.73 11.32
CA LEU A 129 11.94 -27.76 11.58
C LEU A 129 11.35 -26.52 10.95
N VAL A 130 10.25 -26.66 10.21
CA VAL A 130 9.61 -25.52 9.56
C VAL A 130 8.85 -24.71 10.62
N SER A 131 9.55 -23.81 11.31
CA SER A 131 8.99 -22.51 11.62
C SER A 131 9.05 -21.66 10.34
N THR A 132 8.18 -20.66 10.22
CA THR A 132 8.16 -19.75 9.04
C THR A 132 9.42 -18.90 8.91
N TYR A 133 10.26 -18.85 9.95
CA TYR A 133 11.51 -18.10 9.98
C TYR A 133 12.75 -18.93 9.57
N ASP A 134 12.76 -20.26 9.80
CA ASP A 134 13.95 -21.12 9.60
C ASP A 134 14.44 -21.16 8.13
N ALA A 135 13.55 -20.94 7.16
CA ALA A 135 13.83 -21.02 5.72
C ALA A 135 14.22 -19.67 5.07
N ALA A 136 14.00 -18.54 5.76
CA ALA A 136 14.06 -17.21 5.15
C ALA A 136 15.49 -16.79 4.72
N PHE A 137 16.51 -17.21 5.47
CA PHE A 137 17.86 -16.66 5.36
C PHE A 137 18.76 -17.37 4.35
N ALA A 138 19.50 -16.60 3.55
CA ALA A 138 20.48 -17.14 2.62
C ALA A 138 21.69 -17.79 3.33
N PRO A 139 22.19 -18.95 2.86
CA PRO A 139 23.44 -19.52 3.38
C PRO A 139 24.62 -18.61 3.02
N VAL A 140 25.59 -18.49 3.94
CA VAL A 140 26.75 -17.58 3.77
C VAL A 140 28.05 -18.36 3.82
N VAL A 141 28.75 -18.43 2.69
CA VAL A 141 30.04 -19.13 2.55
C VAL A 141 31.19 -18.24 3.03
N SER A 142 32.18 -18.83 3.72
CA SER A 142 33.37 -18.12 4.19
C SER A 142 34.22 -17.57 3.03
N PRO A 143 34.98 -16.47 3.23
CA PRO A 143 35.86 -15.91 2.19
C PRO A 143 36.96 -16.86 1.68
N ASP A 144 37.29 -17.92 2.41
CA ASP A 144 38.22 -18.99 1.99
C ASP A 144 37.53 -20.18 1.31
N GLY A 145 36.20 -20.16 1.19
CA GLY A 145 35.38 -21.19 0.57
C GLY A 145 35.32 -22.51 1.34
N GLN A 146 35.77 -22.57 2.60
CA GLN A 146 35.87 -23.83 3.36
C GLN A 146 34.64 -24.14 4.22
N THR A 147 33.91 -23.13 4.69
CA THR A 147 32.75 -23.30 5.59
C THR A 147 31.52 -22.55 5.08
N VAL A 148 30.35 -23.00 5.53
CA VAL A 148 29.06 -22.32 5.35
C VAL A 148 28.46 -22.00 6.71
N LEU A 149 27.87 -20.80 6.82
CA LEU A 149 26.96 -20.38 7.88
C LEU A 149 25.51 -20.49 7.40
N PHE A 150 24.62 -20.86 8.31
CA PHE A 150 23.19 -20.86 8.11
C PHE A 150 22.48 -20.71 9.47
N VAL A 151 21.24 -20.25 9.45
CA VAL A 151 20.38 -20.13 10.64
C VAL A 151 19.52 -21.40 10.75
N HIS A 152 19.21 -21.82 11.98
CA HIS A 152 18.33 -22.96 12.27
C HIS A 152 17.87 -22.94 13.76
N ASP A 153 16.61 -23.25 14.04
CA ASP A 153 15.99 -23.40 15.37
C ASP A 153 16.53 -24.59 16.21
N GLY A 154 17.38 -25.42 15.63
CA GLY A 154 17.96 -26.58 16.32
C GLY A 154 16.96 -27.71 16.60
N ASN A 155 17.31 -28.59 17.54
CA ASN A 155 16.54 -29.80 17.87
C ASN A 155 15.84 -29.69 19.23
N SER A 156 15.58 -28.44 19.67
CA SER A 156 14.98 -28.08 20.96
C SER A 156 14.22 -26.77 20.85
N THR A 157 13.29 -26.51 21.76
CA THR A 157 12.41 -25.34 21.77
C THR A 157 13.12 -24.03 22.19
N VAL A 158 14.21 -23.65 21.52
CA VAL A 158 15.03 -22.46 21.79
C VAL A 158 15.38 -21.80 20.45
N GLN A 159 14.93 -20.56 20.27
CA GLN A 159 14.83 -19.88 18.97
C GLN A 159 16.18 -19.66 18.22
N ASN A 160 16.10 -19.56 16.89
CA ASN A 160 17.12 -19.26 15.86
C ASN A 160 18.60 -19.23 16.30
N THR A 161 19.38 -20.15 15.74
CA THR A 161 20.82 -20.27 15.99
C THR A 161 21.64 -20.24 14.71
N ILE A 162 22.72 -19.47 14.69
CA ILE A 162 23.73 -19.51 13.63
C ILE A 162 24.64 -20.72 13.83
N TYR A 163 24.64 -21.61 12.85
CA TYR A 163 25.48 -22.80 12.79
C TYR A 163 26.59 -22.66 11.75
N THR A 164 27.67 -23.40 11.95
CA THR A 164 28.76 -23.52 10.96
C THR A 164 29.09 -24.97 10.64
N MET A 165 29.42 -25.26 9.37
CA MET A 165 29.95 -26.56 8.95
C MET A 165 30.90 -26.45 7.75
N PRO A 166 31.76 -27.46 7.50
CA PRO A 166 32.57 -27.54 6.28
C PRO A 166 31.72 -27.70 5.03
N ILE A 167 32.11 -27.07 3.91
CA ILE A 167 31.44 -27.22 2.61
C ILE A 167 31.54 -28.65 2.03
N THR A 168 32.45 -29.48 2.56
CA THR A 168 32.54 -30.90 2.22
C THR A 168 31.44 -31.76 2.85
N GLY A 169 30.55 -31.16 3.65
CA GLY A 169 29.51 -31.84 4.41
C GLY A 169 29.99 -32.39 5.75
N GLU A 170 29.04 -32.93 6.52
CA GLU A 170 29.28 -33.41 7.88
C GLU A 170 30.16 -34.67 7.97
N PHE A 171 31.25 -34.61 8.74
CA PHE A 171 32.09 -35.77 9.07
C PHE A 171 31.55 -36.57 10.27
N GLY A 172 30.28 -36.98 10.19
CA GLY A 172 29.66 -37.98 11.06
C GLY A 172 29.05 -37.48 12.38
N ALA A 173 27.85 -37.97 12.65
CA ALA A 173 27.06 -37.79 13.88
C ALA A 173 26.55 -36.37 14.16
N ASN A 174 25.53 -35.94 13.39
CA ASN A 174 24.40 -35.09 13.80
C ASN A 174 24.76 -33.90 14.73
N SER A 175 25.81 -33.15 14.41
CA SER A 175 26.26 -32.03 15.24
C SER A 175 26.93 -30.96 14.39
N PHE A 176 26.09 -30.09 13.81
CA PHE A 176 26.55 -28.72 13.55
C PHE A 176 27.08 -28.12 14.84
N THR A 177 28.20 -27.41 14.78
CA THR A 177 28.64 -26.62 15.93
C THR A 177 27.93 -25.28 15.84
N GLY A 178 27.04 -25.00 16.80
CA GLY A 178 26.49 -23.65 16.94
C GLY A 178 27.65 -22.69 17.15
N LEU A 179 27.65 -21.54 16.47
CA LEU A 179 28.76 -20.57 16.51
C LEU A 179 29.07 -20.09 17.93
N PHE A 180 28.08 -20.20 18.83
CA PHE A 180 28.10 -19.83 20.24
C PHE A 180 28.23 -21.03 21.21
N GLY A 181 28.22 -22.27 20.71
CA GLY A 181 28.26 -23.49 21.52
C GLY A 181 26.89 -24.14 21.70
N ALA A 182 26.58 -24.56 22.94
CA ALA A 182 25.40 -25.38 23.27
C ALA A 182 24.20 -24.60 23.81
N ASP A 183 24.33 -23.28 24.00
CA ASP A 183 23.25 -22.39 24.41
C ASP A 183 23.41 -21.07 23.61
N PRO A 184 22.52 -20.80 22.63
CA PRO A 184 22.74 -19.80 21.59
C PRO A 184 22.07 -18.45 21.87
N ASN A 185 21.11 -18.39 22.80
CA ASN A 185 20.31 -17.19 23.01
C ASN A 185 21.04 -16.22 23.95
N LEU A 186 21.31 -15.00 23.49
CA LEU A 186 22.00 -13.97 24.25
C LEU A 186 21.13 -13.37 25.36
N ALA A 187 19.79 -13.38 25.22
CA ALA A 187 18.84 -13.02 26.26
C ALA A 187 17.44 -13.65 26.04
N PRO A 188 16.96 -14.56 26.91
CA PRO A 188 15.57 -15.00 26.87
C PRO A 188 14.63 -13.96 27.54
N PRO A 189 13.37 -13.81 27.07
CA PRO A 189 12.74 -14.47 25.92
C PRO A 189 12.89 -13.63 24.62
N GLY A 190 13.27 -14.24 23.50
CA GLY A 190 13.45 -13.51 22.23
C GLY A 190 13.93 -14.42 21.09
N ASP A 191 13.66 -14.02 19.84
CA ASP A 191 13.65 -14.91 18.67
C ASP A 191 15.02 -15.29 18.08
N GLY A 192 16.12 -15.07 18.84
CA GLY A 192 17.41 -15.70 18.58
C GLY A 192 18.38 -14.88 17.73
N ASN A 193 19.14 -15.54 16.85
CA ASN A 193 20.23 -14.94 16.06
C ASN A 193 20.06 -15.22 14.56
N SER A 194 20.13 -14.17 13.74
CA SER A 194 19.79 -14.17 12.32
C SER A 194 20.81 -13.37 11.47
N TYR A 195 20.67 -13.42 10.14
CA TYR A 195 21.51 -12.68 9.17
C TYR A 195 23.04 -12.73 9.39
N PRO A 196 23.67 -13.92 9.41
CA PRO A 196 25.12 -14.03 9.59
C PRO A 196 25.90 -13.47 8.40
N VAL A 197 26.81 -12.51 8.63
CA VAL A 197 27.69 -11.91 7.61
C VAL A 197 29.16 -12.01 8.04
N TYR A 198 30.03 -12.55 7.18
CA TYR A 198 31.48 -12.55 7.45
C TYR A 198 32.12 -11.17 7.26
N SER A 199 33.13 -10.84 8.06
CA SER A 199 34.09 -9.80 7.71
C SER A 199 34.84 -10.17 6.41
N PRO A 200 35.31 -9.21 5.60
CA PRO A 200 36.03 -9.50 4.34
C PRO A 200 37.28 -10.38 4.49
N ASP A 201 37.89 -10.42 5.67
CA ASP A 201 39.04 -11.28 6.01
C ASP A 201 38.66 -12.66 6.58
N GLY A 202 37.36 -12.92 6.76
CA GLY A 202 36.82 -14.17 7.34
C GLY A 202 37.08 -14.35 8.84
N ALA A 203 37.64 -13.35 9.54
CA ALA A 203 38.02 -13.49 10.95
C ALA A 203 36.86 -13.29 11.94
N THR A 204 35.82 -12.55 11.52
CA THR A 204 34.67 -12.16 12.35
C THR A 204 33.37 -12.52 11.62
N VAL A 205 32.34 -12.87 12.39
CA VAL A 205 30.95 -12.98 11.92
C VAL A 205 30.15 -11.90 12.64
N PHE A 206 29.43 -11.10 11.87
CA PHE A 206 28.40 -10.18 12.33
C PHE A 206 27.04 -10.84 12.16
N PHE A 207 26.07 -10.46 12.97
CA PHE A 207 24.73 -11.03 12.94
C PHE A 207 23.75 -10.11 13.67
N LEU A 208 22.46 -10.23 13.37
CA LEU A 208 21.43 -9.67 14.24
C LEU A 208 21.12 -10.65 15.38
N ASN A 209 20.93 -10.10 16.58
CA ASN A 209 20.27 -10.80 17.66
C ASN A 209 19.02 -10.02 18.06
N ASN A 210 17.88 -10.69 17.95
CA ASN A 210 16.61 -10.24 18.47
C ASN A 210 16.62 -10.35 20.00
N ASN A 211 16.13 -9.30 20.67
CA ASN A 211 16.22 -9.06 22.13
C ASN A 211 17.63 -8.71 22.66
N SER A 212 18.02 -7.46 22.44
CA SER A 212 19.24 -6.86 22.97
C SER A 212 19.23 -6.41 24.44
N GLY A 213 18.73 -7.27 25.33
CA GLY A 213 19.22 -7.38 26.72
C GLY A 213 18.80 -6.30 27.73
N PHE A 214 17.68 -6.52 28.41
CA PHE A 214 17.41 -5.91 29.72
C PHE A 214 18.32 -6.52 30.82
N ASN A 215 19.31 -5.74 31.29
CA ASN A 215 20.24 -6.14 32.36
C ASN A 215 19.62 -6.12 33.78
N GLY A 216 18.53 -6.87 33.98
CA GLY A 216 17.95 -7.21 35.29
C GLY A 216 17.56 -6.04 36.21
N SER A 217 17.53 -4.82 35.67
CA SER A 217 17.25 -3.58 36.41
C SER A 217 16.26 -2.76 35.60
N THR A 218 15.01 -2.78 36.05
CA THR A 218 13.91 -2.03 35.45
C THR A 218 14.18 -0.53 35.55
N PRO A 219 14.11 0.22 34.44
CA PRO A 219 13.67 1.61 34.49
C PRO A 219 12.29 1.60 35.16
N ILE A 220 12.11 2.31 36.27
CA ILE A 220 10.80 2.44 36.90
C ILE A 220 10.02 3.51 36.13
N PHE A 221 9.43 3.10 35.00
CA PHE A 221 8.33 3.82 34.38
C PHE A 221 7.01 3.32 35.01
N PRO A 222 6.04 4.22 35.28
CA PRO A 222 4.83 3.84 36.01
C PRO A 222 3.85 3.05 35.12
N THR A 223 3.91 1.71 35.24
CA THR A 223 2.85 0.70 35.01
C THR A 223 1.50 1.23 34.47
N SER A 224 0.93 0.74 33.36
CA SER A 224 1.17 -0.51 32.62
C SER A 224 0.46 -0.53 31.27
N PRO A 225 1.05 -1.15 30.24
CA PRO A 225 0.32 -1.90 29.20
C PRO A 225 0.90 -3.32 29.01
N THR A 226 0.28 -4.15 28.17
CA THR A 226 0.89 -5.38 27.61
C THR A 226 0.36 -5.63 26.19
N PRO A 227 1.17 -5.36 25.14
CA PRO A 227 0.84 -5.70 23.75
C PRO A 227 0.86 -7.22 23.49
N PHE A 228 0.52 -7.62 22.26
CA PHE A 228 0.65 -9.01 21.78
C PHE A 228 2.09 -9.57 21.93
N PHE A 229 3.10 -8.70 21.92
CA PHE A 229 4.45 -9.00 22.39
C PHE A 229 4.71 -8.32 23.74
N THR A 230 5.07 -9.11 24.76
CA THR A 230 5.15 -8.63 26.16
C THR A 230 6.41 -7.83 26.52
N ALA A 231 7.21 -7.43 25.52
CA ALA A 231 8.37 -6.55 25.64
C ALA A 231 8.73 -5.93 24.27
N PRO A 232 9.35 -4.74 24.22
CA PRO A 232 9.99 -4.23 23.01
C PRO A 232 11.10 -5.16 22.53
N ASP A 233 11.18 -5.36 21.21
CA ASP A 233 11.89 -6.42 20.51
C ASP A 233 13.23 -6.00 19.88
N TRP A 234 13.83 -4.91 20.36
CA TRP A 234 15.07 -4.30 19.82
C TRP A 234 16.14 -5.28 19.29
N ASP A 235 16.19 -5.40 17.96
CA ASP A 235 17.19 -6.09 17.16
C ASP A 235 18.51 -5.29 17.17
N GLN A 236 19.62 -5.96 17.51
CA GLN A 236 20.95 -5.35 17.45
C GLN A 236 21.95 -6.16 16.66
N ILE A 237 22.91 -5.44 16.06
CA ILE A 237 24.04 -6.03 15.37
C ILE A 237 25.09 -6.43 16.41
N TYR A 238 25.39 -7.72 16.48
CA TYR A 238 26.49 -8.29 17.27
C TYR A 238 27.62 -8.74 16.36
N ARG A 239 28.78 -9.03 16.99
CA ARG A 239 29.92 -9.67 16.34
C ARG A 239 30.54 -10.75 17.21
N VAL A 240 31.09 -11.78 16.59
CA VAL A 240 31.81 -12.90 17.23
C VAL A 240 33.00 -13.32 16.35
N PRO A 241 34.11 -13.84 16.89
CA PRO A 241 35.15 -14.47 16.08
C PRO A 241 34.59 -15.65 15.26
N ALA A 242 35.01 -15.82 14.02
CA ALA A 242 34.52 -16.87 13.12
C ALA A 242 34.79 -18.31 13.63
N GLY A 243 35.79 -18.50 14.49
CA GLY A 243 36.06 -19.77 15.19
C GLY A 243 35.21 -19.99 16.45
N GLY A 244 34.18 -19.17 16.67
CA GLY A 244 33.41 -19.10 17.91
C GLY A 244 34.07 -18.26 19.00
N GLY A 245 33.27 -17.77 19.95
CA GLY A 245 33.74 -16.93 21.05
C GLY A 245 32.58 -16.26 21.80
N THR A 246 32.90 -15.27 22.63
CA THR A 246 31.90 -14.42 23.29
C THR A 246 31.44 -13.32 22.31
N PRO A 247 30.13 -13.21 22.02
CA PRO A 247 29.61 -12.09 21.22
C PRO A 247 29.79 -10.74 21.90
N VAL A 248 29.89 -9.70 21.07
CA VAL A 248 30.03 -8.30 21.50
C VAL A 248 29.06 -7.47 20.66
N ALA A 249 28.20 -6.68 21.32
CA ALA A 249 27.30 -5.75 20.62
C ALA A 249 28.11 -4.70 19.83
N VAL A 250 27.62 -4.36 18.64
CA VAL A 250 28.15 -3.30 17.78
C VAL A 250 27.27 -2.05 17.93
N THR A 251 25.95 -2.21 17.79
CA THR A 251 24.94 -1.19 18.13
C THR A 251 24.53 -1.27 19.61
N MET A 252 23.79 -0.28 20.09
CA MET A 252 23.33 -0.11 21.47
C MET A 252 21.84 0.29 21.52
N PRO A 253 21.14 0.14 22.66
CA PRO A 253 19.74 0.56 22.77
C PRO A 253 19.61 2.07 22.51
N GLY A 254 18.80 2.43 21.51
CA GLY A 254 18.65 3.81 21.02
C GLY A 254 19.43 4.15 19.73
N ASP A 255 20.18 3.21 19.14
CA ASP A 255 20.80 3.35 17.81
C ASP A 255 19.80 3.05 16.65
N GLY A 256 18.53 2.81 16.99
CA GLY A 256 17.46 2.33 16.09
C GLY A 256 17.20 0.83 16.28
N ASP A 257 15.97 0.39 16.02
CA ASP A 257 15.64 -1.04 15.90
C ASP A 257 16.04 -1.55 14.52
N ILE A 258 16.53 -2.78 14.36
CA ILE A 258 17.19 -3.21 13.10
C ILE A 258 16.52 -4.47 12.54
N ASP A 259 15.24 -4.36 12.22
CA ASP A 259 14.45 -5.43 11.60
C ASP A 259 15.00 -5.88 10.23
N GLY A 260 14.57 -7.07 9.79
CA GLY A 260 14.73 -7.51 8.39
C GLY A 260 16.17 -7.60 7.88
N GLY A 261 17.16 -7.72 8.77
CA GLY A 261 18.55 -7.93 8.33
C GLY A 261 19.18 -6.76 7.59
N LEU A 262 18.63 -5.55 7.72
CA LEU A 262 19.02 -4.36 6.95
C LEU A 262 20.39 -3.78 7.36
N PHE A 263 21.44 -4.61 7.34
CA PHE A 263 22.82 -4.22 7.59
C PHE A 263 23.82 -4.92 6.66
N THR A 264 24.96 -4.28 6.42
CA THR A 264 26.02 -4.83 5.57
C THR A 264 27.40 -4.29 5.98
N VAL A 265 28.44 -5.12 5.88
CA VAL A 265 29.81 -4.78 6.28
C VAL A 265 30.55 -4.15 5.11
N THR A 266 31.28 -3.05 5.35
CA THR A 266 32.04 -2.39 4.28
C THR A 266 33.16 -3.30 3.72
N PRO A 267 33.48 -3.23 2.41
CA PRO A 267 34.53 -4.09 1.81
C PRO A 267 35.94 -3.94 2.42
N ASP A 268 36.21 -2.86 3.14
CA ASP A 268 37.45 -2.64 3.90
C ASP A 268 37.41 -3.18 5.35
N GLY A 269 36.26 -3.72 5.77
CA GLY A 269 36.00 -4.29 7.10
C GLY A 269 36.04 -3.27 8.24
N GLN A 270 35.95 -1.96 7.98
CA GLN A 270 36.06 -0.93 9.02
C GLN A 270 34.72 -0.49 9.61
N SER A 271 33.64 -0.55 8.82
CA SER A 271 32.31 -0.10 9.23
C SER A 271 31.23 -1.10 8.86
N ILE A 272 30.07 -0.91 9.48
CA ILE A 272 28.79 -1.50 9.09
C ILE A 272 27.90 -0.35 8.63
N ILE A 273 27.19 -0.56 7.53
CA ILE A 273 26.11 0.31 7.07
C ILE A 273 24.81 -0.40 7.43
N TYR A 274 23.87 0.30 8.07
CA TYR A 274 22.58 -0.29 8.45
C TYR A 274 21.45 0.71 8.27
N ALA A 275 20.23 0.21 8.07
CA ALA A 275 18.99 0.96 8.16
C ALA A 275 18.20 0.38 9.34
N PRO A 276 17.80 1.19 10.33
CA PRO A 276 16.83 0.74 11.31
C PRO A 276 15.44 0.64 10.65
N GLY A 277 14.62 -0.28 11.16
CA GLY A 277 13.21 -0.44 10.78
C GLY A 277 12.36 0.74 11.24
N GLU A 278 11.05 0.52 11.26
CA GLU A 278 10.10 1.56 11.69
C GLU A 278 10.42 2.03 13.12
N PRO A 279 10.34 3.34 13.41
CA PRO A 279 10.78 3.89 14.69
C PRO A 279 9.79 3.58 15.82
N VAL A 280 9.78 2.35 16.34
CA VAL A 280 9.02 1.97 17.55
C VAL A 280 9.70 2.56 18.80
N VAL A 281 9.52 3.86 19.00
CA VAL A 281 9.75 4.51 20.29
C VAL A 281 8.41 4.66 20.99
N GLU A 282 8.10 3.70 21.87
CA GLU A 282 6.96 3.75 22.80
C GLU A 282 6.82 5.17 23.42
N GLY A 283 5.66 5.79 23.21
CA GLY A 283 5.36 7.11 23.77
C GLY A 283 6.00 8.31 23.06
N LYS A 284 6.42 8.20 21.80
CA LYS A 284 6.69 9.37 20.94
C LYS A 284 6.02 9.26 19.57
N ASP A 285 5.53 10.41 19.11
CA ASP A 285 4.94 10.68 17.80
C ASP A 285 5.56 9.83 16.68
N ARG A 286 4.78 8.90 16.11
CA ARG A 286 5.13 8.17 14.87
C ARG A 286 5.45 9.14 13.73
N GLY A 287 4.91 10.37 13.78
CA GLY A 287 5.30 11.47 12.92
C GLY A 287 6.67 12.08 13.28
N GLY A 288 7.76 11.54 12.70
CA GLY A 288 8.96 12.34 12.43
C GLY A 288 10.35 11.76 12.70
N ASN A 289 10.65 10.52 12.26
CA ASN A 289 11.95 10.09 11.71
C ASN A 289 11.89 8.59 11.33
N ARG A 290 11.48 8.24 10.11
CA ARG A 290 12.37 8.05 8.94
C ARG A 290 13.36 6.90 9.09
N THR A 291 13.20 5.87 8.26
CA THR A 291 14.29 4.94 7.96
C THR A 291 15.49 5.73 7.41
N THR A 292 16.55 5.78 8.20
CA THR A 292 17.73 6.59 7.93
C THR A 292 18.93 5.66 7.85
N LEU A 293 19.67 5.68 6.74
CA LEU A 293 20.90 4.91 6.65
C LEU A 293 21.93 5.46 7.64
N TYR A 294 22.60 4.58 8.38
CA TYR A 294 23.67 4.90 9.32
C TYR A 294 24.95 4.14 8.97
N SER A 295 26.09 4.74 9.31
CA SER A 295 27.37 4.04 9.40
C SER A 295 27.83 3.97 10.86
N ILE A 296 28.22 2.79 11.31
CA ILE A 296 28.84 2.55 12.62
C ILE A 296 30.17 1.77 12.44
N PRO A 297 31.24 2.06 13.19
CA PRO A 297 32.46 1.25 13.10
C PRO A 297 32.19 -0.20 13.51
N VAL A 298 32.88 -1.19 12.91
CA VAL A 298 32.77 -2.61 13.32
C VAL A 298 33.20 -2.89 14.76
N ALA A 299 33.79 -1.89 15.43
CA ALA A 299 34.14 -1.93 16.85
C ALA A 299 32.99 -1.51 17.79
N GLY A 300 31.86 -1.07 17.23
CA GLY A 300 30.83 -0.27 17.91
C GLY A 300 31.25 1.19 18.07
N GLY A 301 30.34 2.03 18.53
CA GLY A 301 30.59 3.46 18.72
C GLY A 301 29.31 4.28 18.65
N THR A 302 29.41 5.49 18.10
CA THR A 302 28.26 6.35 17.80
C THR A 302 27.92 6.22 16.31
N PRO A 303 26.68 5.85 15.94
CA PRO A 303 26.23 5.87 14.55
C PRO A 303 26.38 7.26 13.93
N THR A 304 26.70 7.30 12.64
CA THR A 304 26.74 8.52 11.82
C THR A 304 25.74 8.40 10.69
N ALA A 305 24.73 9.27 10.67
CA ALA A 305 23.71 9.27 9.63
C ALA A 305 24.29 9.58 8.24
N ILE A 306 23.91 8.75 7.27
CA ILE A 306 24.12 8.95 5.83
C ILE A 306 22.89 9.68 5.33
N ALA A 307 23.03 10.98 5.09
CA ALA A 307 21.89 11.84 4.77
C ALA A 307 21.26 11.46 3.41
N VAL A 308 20.10 10.80 3.44
CA VAL A 308 19.21 10.64 2.30
C VAL A 308 18.39 11.92 2.14
N THR A 309 18.41 12.54 0.97
CA THR A 309 17.77 13.85 0.73
C THR A 309 16.88 13.84 -0.50
N GLY A 310 15.70 14.47 -0.41
CA GLY A 310 14.85 14.72 -1.59
C GLY A 310 13.51 13.97 -1.61
N ALA A 311 13.26 13.10 -0.63
CA ALA A 311 11.96 12.48 -0.42
C ALA A 311 10.87 13.56 -0.24
N THR A 312 9.70 13.32 -0.84
CA THR A 312 8.52 14.21 -0.77
C THR A 312 7.49 13.76 0.26
N HIS A 313 7.62 12.54 0.76
CA HIS A 313 6.86 11.94 1.86
C HIS A 313 7.85 11.26 2.82
N ASP A 314 7.36 10.72 3.94
CA ASP A 314 8.13 9.78 4.75
C ASP A 314 8.16 8.42 4.04
N PHE A 315 9.33 7.77 4.05
CA PHE A 315 9.59 6.54 3.32
C PHE A 315 10.41 5.57 4.19
N SER A 316 10.37 4.30 3.81
CA SER A 316 11.00 3.17 4.47
C SER A 316 12.06 2.50 3.60
N ILE A 317 12.97 1.73 4.20
CA ILE A 317 13.82 0.78 3.46
C ILE A 317 13.29 -0.61 3.78
N LYS A 318 12.92 -1.38 2.76
CA LYS A 318 12.39 -2.74 2.87
C LYS A 318 13.42 -3.78 2.41
N THR A 319 13.26 -5.02 2.89
CA THR A 319 13.78 -6.32 2.40
C THR A 319 15.28 -6.52 2.14
N GLN A 320 16.03 -5.53 1.63
CA GLN A 320 17.44 -5.74 1.27
C GLN A 320 18.28 -4.46 1.26
N LEU A 321 19.45 -4.51 1.91
CA LEU A 321 20.51 -3.50 1.87
C LEU A 321 21.85 -4.12 1.45
N SER A 322 22.55 -3.51 0.50
CA SER A 322 23.85 -4.01 0.02
C SER A 322 24.81 -2.89 -0.38
N LEU A 323 26.11 -3.18 -0.47
CA LEU A 323 27.14 -2.23 -0.90
C LEU A 323 27.73 -2.63 -2.26
N THR A 324 28.07 -1.63 -3.07
CA THR A 324 28.90 -1.87 -4.26
C THR A 324 30.26 -2.47 -3.88
N PRO A 325 30.89 -3.31 -4.73
CA PRO A 325 32.17 -3.97 -4.40
C PRO A 325 33.34 -3.00 -4.09
N ASP A 326 33.25 -1.75 -4.52
CA ASP A 326 34.21 -0.68 -4.20
C ASP A 326 33.91 0.05 -2.87
N GLY A 327 32.79 -0.27 -2.22
CA GLY A 327 32.31 0.33 -0.96
C GLY A 327 31.74 1.74 -1.09
N GLN A 328 31.55 2.25 -2.31
CA GLN A 328 31.24 3.67 -2.54
C GLN A 328 29.75 4.02 -2.48
N ASN A 329 28.85 3.07 -2.78
CA ASN A 329 27.40 3.30 -2.77
C ASN A 329 26.68 2.17 -2.03
N ALA A 330 25.65 2.54 -1.26
CA ALA A 330 24.65 1.61 -0.75
C ALA A 330 23.50 1.50 -1.75
N LEU A 331 23.02 0.28 -1.96
CA LEU A 331 21.82 -0.03 -2.72
C LEU A 331 20.78 -0.64 -1.80
N PHE A 332 19.52 -0.25 -1.98
CA PHE A 332 18.43 -0.63 -1.10
C PHE A 332 17.09 -0.58 -1.84
N ILE A 333 16.11 -1.37 -1.39
CA ILE A 333 14.72 -1.31 -1.85
C ILE A 333 13.95 -0.36 -0.92
N ALA A 334 13.14 0.54 -1.48
CA ALA A 334 12.39 1.56 -0.72
C ALA A 334 11.24 2.15 -1.53
N ASP A 335 10.25 2.71 -0.84
CA ASP A 335 9.16 3.52 -1.42
C ASP A 335 9.58 4.99 -1.72
N TYR A 336 10.87 5.31 -1.72
CA TYR A 336 11.43 6.68 -1.68
C TYR A 336 10.90 7.70 -2.72
N GLU A 337 10.49 7.29 -3.93
CA GLU A 337 9.89 8.18 -4.95
C GLU A 337 8.35 8.19 -4.93
N THR A 338 7.69 7.18 -4.37
CA THR A 338 6.23 7.00 -4.36
C THR A 338 5.85 5.98 -3.27
N VAL A 339 4.97 6.39 -2.35
CA VAL A 339 4.48 5.57 -1.23
C VAL A 339 3.97 4.19 -1.69
N GLY A 340 4.31 3.15 -0.94
CA GLY A 340 3.96 1.75 -1.17
C GLY A 340 4.49 1.15 -2.48
N LYS A 341 5.36 1.88 -3.21
CA LYS A 341 5.96 1.40 -4.45
C LYS A 341 7.45 1.14 -4.27
N ASN A 342 7.79 -0.10 -3.97
CA ASN A 342 9.15 -0.51 -3.63
C ASN A 342 10.04 -0.49 -4.87
N GLU A 343 10.85 0.57 -5.01
CA GLU A 343 11.82 0.75 -6.09
C GLU A 343 13.26 0.56 -5.56
N LEU A 344 14.17 0.18 -6.47
CA LEU A 344 15.58 -0.05 -6.15
C LEU A 344 16.37 1.24 -6.31
N PHE A 345 16.99 1.71 -5.22
CA PHE A 345 17.77 2.93 -5.19
C PHE A 345 19.25 2.69 -4.94
N SER A 346 20.09 3.61 -5.41
CA SER A 346 21.51 3.70 -5.07
C SER A 346 21.84 5.07 -4.51
N VAL A 347 22.51 5.13 -3.35
CA VAL A 347 22.99 6.37 -2.73
C VAL A 347 24.48 6.26 -2.39
N PRO A 348 25.30 7.30 -2.61
CA PRO A 348 26.67 7.31 -2.11
C PRO A 348 26.70 7.16 -0.58
N ILE A 349 27.66 6.42 -0.02
CA ILE A 349 27.81 6.29 1.45
C ILE A 349 28.17 7.61 2.16
N THR A 350 28.39 8.68 1.39
CA THR A 350 28.58 10.05 1.89
C THR A 350 27.28 10.85 1.97
N GLY A 351 26.14 10.26 1.60
CA GLY A 351 24.82 10.89 1.53
C GLY A 351 24.55 11.61 0.19
N GLY A 352 23.29 11.98 -0.02
CA GLY A 352 22.80 12.66 -1.21
C GLY A 352 21.34 12.30 -1.53
N ALA A 353 20.89 12.70 -2.72
CA ALA A 353 19.67 12.14 -3.30
C ALA A 353 20.00 10.75 -3.88
N PRO A 354 19.23 9.70 -3.53
CA PRO A 354 19.34 8.42 -4.19
C PRO A 354 19.03 8.53 -5.69
N THR A 355 19.60 7.63 -6.47
CA THR A 355 19.31 7.46 -7.90
C THR A 355 18.57 6.15 -8.07
N ARG A 356 17.38 6.17 -8.69
CA ARG A 356 16.68 4.93 -9.03
C ARG A 356 17.47 4.11 -10.04
N VAL A 357 17.59 2.81 -9.76
CA VAL A 357 18.35 1.84 -10.53
C VAL A 357 17.46 1.06 -11.49
N ASN A 358 16.26 0.68 -11.05
CA ASN A 358 15.27 0.00 -11.88
C ASN A 358 14.66 0.92 -12.95
N GLY A 359 14.10 0.28 -13.99
CA GLY A 359 13.20 0.95 -14.93
C GLY A 359 11.91 1.40 -14.26
N ALA A 360 11.13 2.23 -14.94
CA ALA A 360 9.80 2.59 -14.45
C ALA A 360 8.94 1.33 -14.31
N LEU A 361 8.52 1.03 -13.08
CA LEU A 361 7.54 -0.02 -12.78
C LEU A 361 6.13 0.58 -12.97
N PRO A 362 5.11 -0.22 -13.34
CA PRO A 362 3.71 0.17 -13.23
C PRO A 362 3.34 0.48 -11.77
N PHE A 363 2.15 1.03 -11.56
CA PHE A 363 1.59 1.11 -10.21
C PHE A 363 1.37 -0.30 -9.65
N GLY A 364 1.55 -0.52 -8.34
CA GLY A 364 1.55 -1.86 -7.73
C GLY A 364 2.63 -2.83 -8.22
N GLY A 365 3.57 -2.39 -9.07
CA GLY A 365 4.74 -3.15 -9.47
C GLY A 365 5.94 -2.79 -8.61
N ASP A 366 6.51 -3.78 -7.93
CA ASP A 366 7.61 -3.64 -6.97
C ASP A 366 8.91 -4.32 -7.45
N VAL A 367 10.04 -3.92 -6.86
CA VAL A 367 11.28 -4.70 -6.83
C VAL A 367 11.29 -5.56 -5.57
N TYR A 368 11.45 -6.86 -5.74
CA TYR A 368 11.39 -7.82 -4.62
C TYR A 368 12.78 -8.16 -4.07
N SER A 369 13.76 -8.39 -4.93
CA SER A 369 15.15 -8.69 -4.54
C SER A 369 16.16 -8.28 -5.62
N PHE A 370 17.43 -8.10 -5.24
CA PHE A 370 18.49 -7.73 -6.15
C PHE A 370 19.85 -8.37 -5.82
N ALA A 371 20.74 -8.36 -6.81
CA ALA A 371 22.13 -8.78 -6.68
C ALA A 371 23.05 -7.83 -7.46
N ILE A 372 24.16 -7.42 -6.85
CA ILE A 372 25.16 -6.56 -7.50
C ILE A 372 26.19 -7.43 -8.20
N SER A 373 26.53 -7.10 -9.46
CA SER A 373 27.57 -7.80 -10.21
C SER A 373 28.96 -7.65 -9.55
N PRO A 374 29.81 -8.70 -9.54
CA PRO A 374 31.16 -8.64 -8.95
C PRO A 374 32.08 -7.55 -9.51
N ASN A 375 31.83 -7.07 -10.73
CA ASN A 375 32.57 -5.96 -11.33
C ASN A 375 32.04 -4.57 -10.95
N GLY A 376 30.93 -4.48 -10.20
CA GLY A 376 30.29 -3.25 -9.73
C GLY A 376 29.64 -2.40 -10.82
N ALA A 377 29.43 -2.93 -12.04
CA ALA A 377 28.89 -2.17 -13.17
C ALA A 377 27.36 -2.29 -13.30
N SER A 378 26.80 -3.47 -12.99
CA SER A 378 25.38 -3.79 -13.16
C SER A 378 24.74 -4.37 -11.90
N VAL A 379 23.42 -4.29 -11.82
CA VAL A 379 22.57 -4.94 -10.82
C VAL A 379 21.56 -5.80 -11.57
N ALA A 380 21.38 -7.05 -11.15
CA ALA A 380 20.24 -7.86 -11.54
C ALA A 380 19.17 -7.75 -10.45
N TYR A 381 17.90 -7.60 -10.83
CA TYR A 381 16.80 -7.46 -9.87
C TYR A 381 15.54 -8.17 -10.37
N SER A 382 14.77 -8.69 -9.43
CA SER A 382 13.44 -9.25 -9.65
C SER A 382 12.39 -8.15 -9.47
N ALA A 383 11.45 -8.02 -10.39
CA ALA A 383 10.40 -7.01 -10.28
C ALA A 383 9.14 -7.34 -11.07
N GLY A 384 7.99 -6.84 -10.61
CA GLY A 384 6.72 -6.78 -11.33
C GLY A 384 6.69 -5.71 -12.43
N GLN A 385 7.78 -5.55 -13.21
CA GLN A 385 7.96 -4.38 -14.08
C GLN A 385 7.18 -4.44 -15.40
N ASN A 386 6.94 -5.61 -16.01
CA ASN A 386 6.04 -5.70 -17.18
C ASN A 386 4.65 -6.23 -16.84
N THR A 387 4.48 -6.91 -15.71
CA THR A 387 3.20 -7.39 -15.16
C THR A 387 3.38 -7.45 -13.65
N SER A 388 2.61 -6.65 -12.91
CA SER A 388 2.85 -6.42 -11.48
C SER A 388 2.76 -7.70 -10.64
N GLY A 389 1.93 -8.68 -11.03
CA GLY A 389 1.81 -9.99 -10.36
C GLY A 389 2.87 -11.04 -10.74
N THR A 390 3.80 -10.73 -11.64
CA THR A 390 4.89 -11.65 -12.01
C THR A 390 6.24 -11.02 -11.75
N SER A 391 6.99 -11.59 -10.81
CA SER A 391 8.40 -11.28 -10.61
C SER A 391 9.23 -11.74 -11.83
N GLU A 392 9.76 -10.80 -12.62
CA GLU A 392 10.60 -11.06 -13.80
C GLU A 392 12.05 -10.58 -13.55
N LEU A 393 13.04 -11.15 -14.26
CA LEU A 393 14.45 -10.79 -14.06
C LEU A 393 14.93 -9.68 -15.00
N PHE A 394 15.44 -8.59 -14.43
CA PHE A 394 16.01 -7.44 -15.14
C PHE A 394 17.50 -7.23 -14.82
N LEU A 395 18.16 -6.44 -15.67
CA LEU A 395 19.53 -5.98 -15.52
C LEU A 395 19.61 -4.47 -15.77
N ALA A 396 20.17 -3.70 -14.84
CA ALA A 396 20.39 -2.26 -14.97
C ALA A 396 21.84 -1.87 -14.61
N PRO A 397 22.35 -0.70 -15.04
CA PRO A 397 23.60 -0.15 -14.52
C PRO A 397 23.46 0.25 -13.04
N VAL A 398 24.49 0.01 -12.22
CA VAL A 398 24.49 0.37 -10.78
C VAL A 398 24.20 1.85 -10.52
N GLY A 399 24.68 2.74 -11.40
CA GLY A 399 24.43 4.18 -11.30
C GLY A 399 23.11 4.66 -11.90
N GLY A 400 22.16 3.76 -12.13
CA GLY A 400 20.90 4.02 -12.85
C GLY A 400 21.04 4.09 -14.37
N GLY A 401 19.91 3.99 -15.07
CA GLY A 401 19.84 4.03 -16.52
C GLY A 401 18.67 3.21 -17.07
N SER A 402 18.73 2.84 -18.35
CA SER A 402 17.79 1.88 -18.92
C SER A 402 18.08 0.47 -18.40
N SER A 403 17.08 -0.19 -17.82
CA SER A 403 17.11 -1.62 -17.57
C SER A 403 16.76 -2.42 -18.82
N VAL A 404 17.19 -3.69 -18.86
CA VAL A 404 16.79 -4.68 -19.87
C VAL A 404 16.30 -5.94 -19.17
N ARG A 405 15.25 -6.57 -19.70
CA ARG A 405 14.82 -7.89 -19.24
C ARG A 405 15.88 -8.92 -19.65
N ILE A 406 16.24 -9.81 -18.71
CA ILE A 406 17.16 -10.93 -18.97
C ILE A 406 16.53 -12.32 -18.77
N SER A 407 15.36 -12.45 -18.12
CA SER A 407 14.57 -13.69 -18.17
C SER A 407 13.81 -13.86 -19.50
N ASP A 408 13.39 -15.08 -19.82
CA ASP A 408 12.45 -15.33 -20.93
C ASP A 408 11.05 -14.81 -20.60
N ALA A 409 10.16 -14.72 -21.59
CA ALA A 409 8.75 -14.47 -21.33
C ALA A 409 8.15 -15.62 -20.50
N PRO A 410 7.27 -15.37 -19.52
CA PRO A 410 6.52 -16.42 -18.86
C PRO A 410 5.74 -17.22 -19.91
N LEU A 411 5.68 -18.53 -19.73
CA LEU A 411 4.73 -19.35 -20.48
C LEU A 411 3.34 -18.91 -20.05
N ALA A 412 2.55 -18.40 -21.01
CA ALA A 412 1.20 -17.93 -20.70
C ALA A 412 0.42 -18.97 -19.89
N ASN A 413 -0.12 -18.53 -18.74
CA ASN A 413 -0.94 -19.29 -17.77
C ASN A 413 -0.20 -20.05 -16.64
N THR A 414 0.81 -19.48 -15.97
CA THR A 414 1.31 -20.00 -14.67
C THR A 414 1.05 -19.09 -13.45
N GLY A 415 0.59 -17.85 -13.64
CA GLY A 415 0.01 -17.00 -12.58
C GLY A 415 0.99 -16.35 -11.59
N GLU A 416 2.07 -17.02 -11.20
CA GLU A 416 3.03 -16.55 -10.18
C GLU A 416 4.50 -16.71 -10.66
N MET A 417 5.33 -15.70 -10.35
CA MET A 417 6.82 -15.68 -10.28
C MET A 417 7.73 -16.48 -11.27
N ASP A 418 8.12 -15.84 -12.39
CA ASP A 418 9.28 -16.25 -13.23
C ASP A 418 10.60 -16.28 -12.43
N VAL A 419 10.79 -15.33 -11.50
CA VAL A 419 11.85 -15.35 -10.47
C VAL A 419 11.21 -15.49 -9.10
N SER A 420 11.54 -16.57 -8.39
CA SER A 420 11.09 -16.79 -7.01
C SER A 420 11.66 -15.72 -6.07
N THR A 421 10.90 -15.32 -5.05
CA THR A 421 11.24 -14.24 -4.13
C THR A 421 11.07 -14.69 -2.67
N SER A 422 12.02 -14.33 -1.80
CA SER A 422 11.79 -14.27 -0.34
C SER A 422 11.89 -12.82 0.13
N GLY A 423 11.33 -12.52 1.30
CA GLY A 423 11.45 -11.20 1.93
C GLY A 423 12.88 -10.77 2.28
N GLU A 424 13.84 -11.70 2.28
CA GLU A 424 15.23 -11.48 2.74
C GLU A 424 16.27 -11.52 1.60
N GLY A 425 15.82 -11.64 0.35
CA GLY A 425 16.67 -11.88 -0.81
C GLY A 425 17.37 -13.25 -0.76
N GLY A 426 18.37 -13.45 -1.64
CA GLY A 426 19.14 -14.71 -1.73
C GLY A 426 18.81 -15.60 -2.93
N GLN A 427 17.90 -15.19 -3.82
CA GLN A 427 17.49 -15.99 -4.99
C GLN A 427 18.29 -15.69 -6.25
N ILE A 428 19.01 -14.56 -6.31
CA ILE A 428 19.70 -14.05 -7.52
C ILE A 428 21.21 -14.00 -7.27
N LEU A 429 22.02 -14.57 -8.18
CA LEU A 429 23.48 -14.55 -8.09
C LEU A 429 24.15 -14.25 -9.44
N PHE A 430 25.22 -13.47 -9.44
CA PHE A 430 26.09 -13.32 -10.61
C PHE A 430 27.20 -14.37 -10.66
N SER A 431 27.59 -14.78 -11.86
CA SER A 431 28.90 -15.42 -12.06
C SER A 431 30.05 -14.47 -11.72
N ASN A 432 31.19 -15.00 -11.27
CA ASN A 432 32.38 -14.22 -10.92
C ASN A 432 32.90 -13.31 -12.06
N ASP A 433 32.66 -13.67 -13.32
CA ASP A 433 33.01 -12.84 -14.50
C ASP A 433 31.92 -11.82 -14.89
N SER A 434 30.82 -11.76 -14.11
CA SER A 434 29.63 -10.94 -14.33
C SER A 434 28.92 -11.18 -15.67
N SER A 435 29.16 -12.31 -16.34
CA SER A 435 28.58 -12.60 -17.65
C SER A 435 27.20 -13.29 -17.60
N LYS A 436 26.88 -13.97 -16.49
CA LYS A 436 25.65 -14.74 -16.28
C LYS A 436 25.00 -14.40 -14.95
N VAL A 437 23.69 -14.61 -14.88
CA VAL A 437 22.89 -14.57 -13.66
C VAL A 437 22.26 -15.94 -13.44
N TYR A 438 22.34 -16.43 -12.21
CA TYR A 438 21.72 -17.66 -11.72
C TYR A 438 20.54 -17.25 -10.84
N TYR A 439 19.40 -17.91 -11.00
CA TYR A 439 18.20 -17.57 -10.24
C TYR A 439 17.29 -18.76 -9.98
N LEU A 440 16.55 -18.69 -8.88
CA LEU A 440 15.43 -19.57 -8.57
C LEU A 440 14.16 -19.03 -9.24
N GLY A 441 13.31 -19.91 -9.77
CA GLY A 441 12.06 -19.53 -10.47
C GLY A 441 11.22 -20.74 -10.83
N ASP A 442 9.93 -20.58 -11.14
CA ASP A 442 9.00 -21.72 -11.29
C ASP A 442 8.59 -22.03 -12.75
N MET A 443 9.21 -21.35 -13.74
CA MET A 443 8.93 -21.31 -15.19
C MET A 443 8.47 -22.59 -15.93
N THR A 444 8.54 -23.79 -15.36
CA THR A 444 8.08 -25.04 -15.99
C THR A 444 6.92 -25.75 -15.28
N THR A 445 6.71 -25.50 -13.99
CA THR A 445 5.66 -26.10 -13.17
C THR A 445 5.32 -25.10 -12.06
N GLU A 446 4.08 -24.61 -12.07
CA GLU A 446 3.50 -23.70 -11.08
C GLU A 446 3.81 -24.14 -9.63
N GLY A 447 4.35 -23.22 -8.83
CA GLY A 447 4.69 -23.46 -7.42
C GLY A 447 5.88 -24.41 -7.19
N VAL A 448 6.70 -24.69 -8.22
CA VAL A 448 7.90 -25.55 -8.11
C VAL A 448 9.14 -24.77 -8.52
N SER A 449 9.84 -24.19 -7.54
CA SER A 449 11.09 -23.47 -7.78
C SER A 449 12.19 -24.43 -8.29
N ASP A 450 12.66 -24.16 -9.50
CA ASP A 450 13.81 -24.75 -10.19
C ASP A 450 14.98 -23.76 -10.22
N LEU A 451 16.21 -24.25 -10.44
CA LEU A 451 17.39 -23.41 -10.58
C LEU A 451 17.79 -23.21 -12.05
N TYR A 452 17.87 -21.95 -12.46
CA TYR A 452 18.17 -21.52 -13.83
C TYR A 452 19.46 -20.71 -13.90
N VAL A 453 19.99 -20.61 -15.12
CA VAL A 453 21.04 -19.65 -15.48
C VAL A 453 20.72 -18.98 -16.81
N VAL A 454 20.93 -17.67 -16.88
CA VAL A 454 20.78 -16.89 -18.10
C VAL A 454 22.01 -16.00 -18.33
N ASP A 455 22.25 -15.59 -19.57
CA ASP A 455 23.28 -14.59 -19.86
C ASP A 455 22.76 -13.16 -19.61
N THR A 456 23.69 -12.21 -19.53
CA THR A 456 23.41 -10.78 -19.31
C THR A 456 22.96 -10.04 -20.58
N THR A 457 22.36 -10.73 -21.56
CA THR A 457 21.84 -10.12 -22.80
C THR A 457 20.33 -9.97 -22.78
N GLU A 458 19.85 -8.83 -23.29
CA GLU A 458 18.45 -8.47 -23.41
C GLU A 458 17.61 -9.57 -24.11
N LYS A 459 16.53 -9.99 -23.44
CA LYS A 459 15.50 -10.88 -24.01
C LYS A 459 14.31 -10.06 -24.49
N SER A 460 13.67 -10.56 -25.53
CA SER A 460 12.36 -10.07 -26.00
C SER A 460 11.29 -11.01 -25.48
N GLY A 461 10.21 -10.49 -24.89
CA GLY A 461 9.16 -11.34 -24.34
C GLY A 461 7.80 -10.68 -24.24
N LEU A 462 7.73 -9.51 -23.61
CA LEU A 462 6.50 -8.76 -23.35
C LEU A 462 6.72 -7.25 -23.57
N THR A 463 5.65 -6.55 -23.91
CA THR A 463 5.52 -5.09 -23.80
C THR A 463 5.20 -4.72 -22.35
N PRO A 464 5.65 -3.56 -21.83
CA PRO A 464 5.28 -3.14 -20.48
C PRO A 464 3.78 -2.88 -20.33
N SER A 465 3.18 -3.44 -19.26
CA SER A 465 1.94 -2.98 -18.61
C SER A 465 2.06 -1.50 -18.19
N PRO A 466 0.97 -0.70 -18.04
CA PRO A 466 -0.43 -1.09 -17.89
C PRO A 466 -1.15 -1.53 -19.17
N TYR A 467 -2.11 -2.45 -19.00
CA TYR A 467 -3.24 -2.59 -19.93
C TYR A 467 -4.14 -1.37 -19.81
N ARG A 468 -4.42 -0.71 -20.93
CA ARG A 468 -5.26 0.48 -21.00
C ARG A 468 -6.67 0.11 -21.43
N PHE A 469 -7.66 0.74 -20.80
CA PHE A 469 -9.03 0.67 -21.29
C PHE A 469 -9.12 1.34 -22.66
N VAL A 470 -9.76 0.65 -23.61
CA VAL A 470 -10.01 1.07 -24.99
C VAL A 470 -11.45 0.71 -25.42
N GLY A 471 -12.29 0.32 -24.47
CA GLY A 471 -13.69 0.00 -24.69
C GLY A 471 -14.53 1.22 -25.08
N PRO A 472 -15.81 1.01 -25.43
CA PRO A 472 -16.75 2.13 -25.56
C PRO A 472 -17.00 2.79 -24.19
N PRO A 473 -17.44 4.06 -24.14
CA PRO A 473 -17.87 4.68 -22.88
C PRO A 473 -19.04 3.91 -22.24
N GLY A 474 -18.94 3.62 -20.95
CA GLY A 474 -19.82 2.70 -20.22
C GLY A 474 -19.66 1.24 -20.65
N GLY A 475 -18.52 0.89 -21.26
CA GLY A 475 -18.13 -0.47 -21.59
C GLY A 475 -17.83 -1.28 -20.34
N ASP A 476 -17.93 -2.61 -20.47
CA ASP A 476 -17.76 -3.54 -19.37
C ASP A 476 -16.28 -3.71 -18.99
N PHE A 477 -15.98 -3.48 -17.71
CA PHE A 477 -14.67 -3.69 -17.10
C PHE A 477 -14.18 -5.14 -17.28
N PHE A 478 -15.09 -6.12 -17.18
CA PHE A 478 -14.78 -7.55 -17.28
C PHE A 478 -14.80 -8.11 -18.72
N ASP A 479 -14.97 -7.27 -19.75
CA ASP A 479 -14.75 -7.69 -21.13
C ASP A 479 -13.30 -7.39 -21.53
N GLU A 480 -12.47 -8.44 -21.55
CA GLU A 480 -11.03 -8.39 -21.90
C GLU A 480 -10.75 -7.80 -23.29
N ASN A 481 -11.76 -7.75 -24.18
CA ASN A 481 -11.64 -7.05 -25.47
C ASN A 481 -11.63 -5.52 -25.32
N ASN A 482 -12.02 -4.98 -24.17
CA ASN A 482 -11.94 -3.56 -23.84
C ASN A 482 -10.57 -3.14 -23.29
N TRP A 483 -9.60 -4.05 -23.18
CA TRP A 483 -8.24 -3.76 -22.68
C TRP A 483 -7.18 -3.99 -23.77
N GLU A 484 -6.21 -3.07 -23.88
CA GLU A 484 -5.06 -3.18 -24.80
C GLU A 484 -3.73 -2.84 -24.11
N ASP A 485 -2.68 -3.62 -24.39
CA ASP A 485 -1.30 -3.28 -24.01
C ASP A 485 -0.72 -2.17 -24.92
N ALA A 486 0.52 -1.76 -24.66
CA ALA A 486 1.20 -0.73 -25.45
C ALA A 486 1.41 -1.09 -26.95
N ASP A 487 1.31 -2.36 -27.32
CA ASP A 487 1.43 -2.88 -28.70
C ASP A 487 0.04 -3.11 -29.36
N GLY A 488 -1.07 -2.93 -28.63
CA GLY A 488 -2.44 -3.16 -29.08
C GLY A 488 -2.91 -4.62 -28.98
N ASN A 489 -2.23 -5.44 -28.18
CA ASN A 489 -2.65 -6.80 -27.85
C ASN A 489 -3.74 -6.76 -26.78
N LYS A 490 -4.75 -7.63 -26.89
CA LYS A 490 -5.82 -7.74 -25.88
C LYS A 490 -5.34 -8.44 -24.62
N ALA A 491 -6.00 -8.14 -23.50
CA ALA A 491 -5.82 -8.90 -22.27
C ALA A 491 -6.09 -10.41 -22.52
N PRO A 492 -5.36 -11.32 -21.84
CA PRO A 492 -5.61 -12.75 -21.96
C PRO A 492 -7.03 -13.12 -21.49
N ALA A 493 -7.61 -14.15 -22.13
CA ALA A 493 -8.95 -14.62 -21.76
C ALA A 493 -9.00 -15.22 -20.35
N ASP A 494 -10.10 -14.96 -19.63
CA ASP A 494 -10.37 -15.39 -18.25
C ASP A 494 -9.39 -14.82 -17.19
N THR A 495 -8.83 -13.62 -17.42
CA THR A 495 -7.87 -12.94 -16.52
C THR A 495 -8.28 -11.53 -16.07
N ILE A 496 -9.41 -11.00 -16.54
CA ILE A 496 -10.07 -9.82 -15.97
C ILE A 496 -11.56 -10.17 -15.84
N ASN A 497 -11.92 -10.91 -14.79
CA ASN A 497 -13.19 -11.63 -14.68
C ASN A 497 -13.60 -11.77 -13.20
N PRO A 498 -14.87 -11.59 -12.81
CA PRO A 498 -15.32 -11.64 -11.41
C PRO A 498 -15.30 -13.03 -10.76
N ALA A 499 -14.68 -14.01 -11.40
CA ALA A 499 -14.47 -15.36 -10.87
C ALA A 499 -12.99 -15.74 -10.79
N THR A 500 -12.05 -14.83 -11.12
CA THR A 500 -10.61 -15.08 -11.07
C THR A 500 -9.83 -13.85 -10.58
N PRO A 501 -8.77 -14.05 -9.76
CA PRO A 501 -7.83 -13.01 -9.37
C PRO A 501 -7.30 -12.14 -10.53
N ILE A 502 -7.43 -10.83 -10.39
CA ILE A 502 -6.85 -9.83 -11.29
C ILE A 502 -5.41 -9.56 -10.86
N ARG A 503 -4.46 -9.96 -11.70
CA ARG A 503 -2.99 -9.78 -11.47
C ARG A 503 -2.33 -8.88 -12.52
N HIS A 504 -3.14 -8.05 -13.17
CA HIS A 504 -2.72 -7.08 -14.19
C HIS A 504 -2.65 -5.68 -13.60
N SER A 505 -1.75 -4.85 -14.13
CA SER A 505 -1.80 -3.40 -13.93
C SER A 505 -2.77 -2.81 -14.94
N LEU A 506 -3.90 -2.28 -14.47
CA LEU A 506 -4.99 -1.74 -15.29
C LEU A 506 -5.01 -0.21 -15.21
N LEU A 507 -5.24 0.45 -16.34
CA LEU A 507 -5.27 1.90 -16.46
C LEU A 507 -6.51 2.39 -17.21
N ILE A 508 -7.30 3.25 -16.55
CA ILE A 508 -8.45 3.96 -17.13
C ILE A 508 -8.04 5.44 -17.30
N ASP A 509 -7.98 5.91 -18.55
CA ASP A 509 -7.35 7.20 -18.94
C ASP A 509 -8.39 8.23 -19.43
N GLY A 510 -9.12 8.85 -18.48
CA GLY A 510 -10.20 9.80 -18.75
C GLY A 510 -11.51 9.17 -19.25
N ASP A 511 -11.63 7.84 -19.17
CA ASP A 511 -12.79 7.07 -19.65
C ASP A 511 -13.82 6.80 -18.54
N SER A 512 -15.07 6.62 -18.94
CA SER A 512 -16.16 6.14 -18.08
C SER A 512 -16.40 4.64 -18.36
N VAL A 513 -16.31 3.81 -17.33
CA VAL A 513 -16.32 2.35 -17.37
C VAL A 513 -17.37 1.84 -16.38
N GLY A 514 -18.13 0.82 -16.80
CA GLY A 514 -19.11 0.15 -15.95
C GLY A 514 -18.79 -1.35 -15.83
N THR A 515 -19.55 -2.08 -15.02
CA THR A 515 -19.45 -3.55 -14.96
C THR A 515 -20.75 -4.23 -15.39
N SER A 516 -20.66 -5.46 -15.89
CA SER A 516 -21.82 -6.36 -16.04
C SER A 516 -22.26 -7.02 -14.72
N GLY A 517 -21.50 -6.80 -13.65
CA GLY A 517 -21.75 -7.21 -12.28
C GLY A 517 -20.78 -8.28 -11.76
N GLY A 518 -20.57 -8.29 -10.45
CA GLY A 518 -19.62 -9.14 -9.74
C GLY A 518 -18.44 -8.37 -9.11
N GLU A 519 -17.69 -9.11 -8.31
CA GLU A 519 -16.53 -8.69 -7.52
C GLU A 519 -15.28 -8.47 -8.39
N ALA A 520 -14.49 -7.44 -8.13
CA ALA A 520 -13.17 -7.26 -8.72
C ALA A 520 -12.07 -7.45 -7.66
N ASP A 521 -11.61 -8.70 -7.54
CA ASP A 521 -10.49 -9.13 -6.67
C ASP A 521 -9.14 -8.85 -7.34
N PHE A 522 -8.41 -7.85 -6.84
CA PHE A 522 -7.01 -7.59 -7.18
C PHE A 522 -6.08 -8.28 -6.16
N GLN A 523 -5.48 -9.40 -6.56
CA GLN A 523 -4.48 -10.12 -5.76
C GLN A 523 -3.09 -9.49 -5.86
N VAL A 524 -2.08 -10.12 -5.22
CA VAL A 524 -0.66 -9.73 -5.30
C VAL A 524 -0.26 -9.35 -6.73
N GLY A 525 0.11 -8.07 -6.91
CA GLY A 525 0.51 -7.46 -8.16
C GLY A 525 -0.62 -7.25 -9.18
N GLY A 526 -1.88 -7.29 -8.78
CA GLY A 526 -2.94 -6.54 -9.45
C GLY A 526 -2.79 -5.04 -9.14
N SER A 527 -3.15 -4.18 -10.09
CA SER A 527 -3.27 -2.75 -9.79
C SER A 527 -4.37 -2.08 -10.61
N LEU A 528 -4.93 -1.00 -10.09
CA LEU A 528 -5.82 -0.11 -10.84
C LEU A 528 -5.35 1.34 -10.74
N GLU A 529 -5.22 2.01 -11.88
CA GLU A 529 -4.97 3.46 -11.96
C GLU A 529 -6.14 4.17 -12.66
N LEU A 530 -6.72 5.15 -11.95
CA LEU A 530 -7.77 6.04 -12.43
C LEU A 530 -7.23 7.47 -12.55
N THR A 531 -6.99 7.93 -13.78
CA THR A 531 -6.44 9.28 -14.06
C THR A 531 -7.52 10.39 -14.06
N PRO A 532 -7.14 11.69 -14.14
CA PRO A 532 -8.09 12.79 -14.04
C PRO A 532 -9.27 12.73 -15.00
N GLY A 533 -10.48 12.64 -14.43
CA GLY A 533 -11.74 12.54 -15.17
C GLY A 533 -12.19 11.12 -15.51
N SER A 534 -11.43 10.08 -15.14
CA SER A 534 -11.89 8.70 -15.21
C SER A 534 -13.04 8.45 -14.25
N GLU A 535 -13.94 7.53 -14.61
CA GLU A 535 -15.09 7.11 -13.82
C GLU A 535 -15.22 5.58 -13.92
N LEU A 536 -15.15 4.87 -12.81
CA LEU A 536 -15.41 3.43 -12.72
C LEU A 536 -16.60 3.18 -11.80
N ILE A 537 -17.61 2.48 -12.32
CA ILE A 537 -18.86 2.20 -11.61
C ILE A 537 -19.15 0.70 -11.60
N PHE A 538 -19.35 0.17 -10.40
CA PHE A 538 -19.87 -1.15 -10.07
C PHE A 538 -21.32 -0.94 -9.54
N PRO A 539 -22.36 -1.03 -10.39
CA PRO A 539 -23.69 -0.48 -10.09
C PRO A 539 -24.73 -1.49 -9.58
N ASN A 540 -24.41 -2.78 -9.48
CA ASN A 540 -25.36 -3.85 -9.16
C ASN A 540 -25.17 -4.37 -7.73
N ALA A 541 -26.24 -4.89 -7.11
CA ALA A 541 -26.14 -5.52 -5.79
C ALA A 541 -25.29 -6.81 -5.86
N GLY A 542 -24.37 -6.97 -4.92
CA GLY A 542 -23.27 -7.93 -4.94
C GLY A 542 -22.10 -7.55 -5.85
N ASP A 543 -21.96 -6.27 -6.23
CA ASP A 543 -20.74 -5.76 -6.84
C ASP A 543 -19.85 -5.14 -5.77
N GLU A 544 -18.66 -5.71 -5.62
CA GLU A 544 -17.62 -5.40 -4.62
C GLU A 544 -16.29 -5.14 -5.34
N ILE A 545 -15.35 -4.44 -4.70
CA ILE A 545 -13.96 -4.35 -5.17
C ILE A 545 -13.01 -4.60 -4.00
N ASP A 546 -11.99 -5.39 -4.27
CA ASP A 546 -11.02 -5.81 -3.27
C ASP A 546 -9.62 -5.55 -3.83
N PHE A 547 -8.82 -4.83 -3.06
CA PHE A 547 -7.38 -4.68 -3.26
C PHE A 547 -6.65 -5.42 -2.15
N ASN A 548 -6.40 -6.73 -2.33
CA ASN A 548 -5.71 -7.60 -1.37
C ASN A 548 -4.26 -7.12 -1.10
N PRO A 549 -3.59 -7.65 -0.04
CA PRO A 549 -2.19 -7.38 0.26
C PRO A 549 -1.27 -7.58 -0.95
N GLY A 550 -0.42 -6.59 -1.21
CA GLY A 550 0.49 -6.59 -2.37
C GLY A 550 -0.16 -6.24 -3.71
N SER A 551 -1.45 -5.87 -3.74
CA SER A 551 -2.07 -5.15 -4.86
C SER A 551 -2.01 -3.63 -4.64
N ALA A 552 -2.56 -2.82 -5.56
CA ALA A 552 -2.59 -1.36 -5.38
C ALA A 552 -3.71 -0.60 -6.14
N LEU A 553 -4.30 0.42 -5.49
CA LEU A 553 -5.21 1.41 -6.08
C LEU A 553 -4.57 2.81 -6.17
N ARG A 554 -4.55 3.40 -7.38
CA ARG A 554 -4.20 4.81 -7.62
C ARG A 554 -5.41 5.57 -8.15
N LEU A 555 -5.72 6.69 -7.53
CA LEU A 555 -6.79 7.59 -7.94
C LEU A 555 -6.23 9.01 -8.06
N ASP A 556 -6.36 9.66 -9.21
CA ASP A 556 -6.03 11.08 -9.40
C ASP A 556 -7.23 11.78 -10.05
N ASN A 557 -7.94 12.62 -9.28
CA ASN A 557 -9.08 13.43 -9.72
C ASN A 557 -10.14 12.64 -10.53
N ALA A 558 -10.36 11.38 -10.15
CA ALA A 558 -11.27 10.44 -10.79
C ALA A 558 -12.46 10.10 -9.88
N THR A 559 -13.29 9.13 -10.29
CA THR A 559 -14.42 8.65 -9.48
C THR A 559 -14.46 7.12 -9.49
N LEU A 560 -14.43 6.51 -8.30
CA LEU A 560 -14.76 5.11 -8.07
C LEU A 560 -16.11 5.05 -7.33
N ARG A 561 -17.06 4.26 -7.85
CA ARG A 561 -18.36 4.01 -7.24
C ARG A 561 -18.60 2.51 -7.18
N VAL A 562 -18.83 1.97 -6.00
CA VAL A 562 -19.11 0.55 -5.78
C VAL A 562 -20.44 0.37 -5.07
N TYR A 563 -21.13 -0.75 -5.32
CA TYR A 563 -22.46 -0.93 -4.78
C TYR A 563 -22.38 -1.38 -3.32
N GLU A 564 -21.75 -2.52 -3.05
CA GLU A 564 -21.50 -3.02 -1.70
C GLU A 564 -20.13 -2.47 -1.21
N ASP A 565 -19.19 -3.34 -0.82
CA ASP A 565 -17.93 -3.00 -0.14
C ASP A 565 -16.78 -2.54 -1.06
N ILE A 566 -15.85 -1.78 -0.46
CA ILE A 566 -14.52 -1.46 -1.00
C ILE A 566 -13.46 -1.85 0.03
N PHE A 567 -12.73 -2.94 -0.23
CA PHE A 567 -11.60 -3.39 0.60
C PHE A 567 -10.29 -2.81 0.06
N LEU A 568 -9.49 -2.22 0.95
CA LEU A 568 -8.26 -1.49 0.66
C LEU A 568 -7.09 -2.03 1.52
N GLU A 569 -6.73 -3.29 1.29
CA GLU A 569 -5.58 -3.98 1.91
C GLU A 569 -4.24 -3.76 1.17
N GLY A 570 -4.30 -3.24 -0.06
CA GLY A 570 -3.15 -2.95 -0.90
C GLY A 570 -2.49 -1.59 -0.61
N THR A 571 -1.58 -1.18 -1.51
CA THR A 571 -1.05 0.19 -1.52
C THR A 571 -2.07 1.15 -2.13
N ASN A 572 -2.39 2.25 -1.43
CA ASN A 572 -3.43 3.19 -1.87
C ASN A 572 -2.87 4.61 -2.03
N ASP A 573 -2.89 5.15 -3.25
CA ASP A 573 -2.40 6.50 -3.58
C ASP A 573 -3.55 7.36 -4.11
N LEU A 574 -4.25 8.06 -3.21
CA LEU A 574 -5.56 8.68 -3.47
C LEU A 574 -5.48 10.22 -3.48
N HIS A 575 -5.53 10.83 -4.66
CA HIS A 575 -5.39 12.28 -4.88
C HIS A 575 -6.66 12.90 -5.49
N GLY A 576 -7.41 13.68 -4.72
CA GLY A 576 -8.63 14.34 -5.16
C GLY A 576 -9.74 13.37 -5.58
N GLY A 577 -10.74 13.86 -6.32
CA GLY A 577 -11.81 13.01 -6.82
C GLY A 577 -12.73 12.44 -5.73
N LEU A 578 -13.32 11.27 -6.00
CA LEU A 578 -14.34 10.61 -5.18
C LEU A 578 -14.15 9.08 -5.14
N ILE A 579 -14.21 8.49 -3.96
CA ILE A 579 -14.53 7.07 -3.75
C ILE A 579 -15.87 7.03 -2.99
N GLU A 580 -16.82 6.19 -3.43
CA GLU A 580 -18.16 6.11 -2.86
C GLU A 580 -18.71 4.68 -2.90
N THR A 581 -19.17 4.15 -1.75
CA THR A 581 -20.08 2.99 -1.72
C THR A 581 -21.54 3.44 -1.76
N ILE A 582 -22.43 2.59 -2.27
CA ILE A 582 -23.86 2.88 -2.42
C ILE A 582 -24.69 2.22 -1.31
N PHE A 583 -24.21 1.11 -0.75
CA PHE A 583 -24.91 0.30 0.24
C PHE A 583 -24.08 -0.02 1.49
N ASP A 584 -22.80 -0.37 1.34
CA ASP A 584 -22.00 -1.00 2.42
C ASP A 584 -20.66 -0.25 2.69
N ASP A 585 -19.60 -0.93 3.13
CA ASP A 585 -18.46 -0.33 3.84
C ASP A 585 -17.27 0.10 2.96
N ILE A 586 -16.46 1.05 3.46
CA ILE A 586 -15.07 1.23 2.98
C ILE A 586 -14.13 0.78 4.10
N GLU A 587 -13.33 -0.25 3.82
CA GLU A 587 -12.44 -0.87 4.79
C GLU A 587 -10.97 -0.71 4.38
N PHE A 588 -10.17 -0.06 5.24
CA PHE A 588 -8.71 0.01 5.15
C PHE A 588 -8.13 -1.04 6.11
N GLN A 589 -7.98 -2.27 5.61
CA GLN A 589 -7.50 -3.44 6.34
C GLN A 589 -6.00 -3.68 6.08
N ASP A 590 -5.33 -4.50 6.90
CA ASP A 590 -3.93 -4.99 6.81
C ASP A 590 -2.79 -3.99 6.50
N GLY A 591 -1.70 -4.04 7.29
CA GLY A 591 -0.67 -3.00 7.56
C GLY A 591 0.05 -2.23 6.43
N HIS A 592 -0.65 -1.80 5.38
CA HIS A 592 -0.12 -1.30 4.12
C HIS A 592 -0.27 0.21 3.94
N GLU A 593 0.58 0.76 3.08
CA GLU A 593 0.81 2.20 3.00
C GLU A 593 -0.30 2.89 2.19
N THR A 594 -1.00 3.82 2.84
CA THR A 594 -2.12 4.57 2.25
C THR A 594 -1.89 6.08 2.36
N VAL A 595 -2.05 6.79 1.25
CA VAL A 595 -2.00 8.26 1.14
C VAL A 595 -3.34 8.77 0.65
N ILE A 596 -3.82 9.84 1.29
CA ILE A 596 -5.07 10.49 0.92
C ILE A 596 -4.85 12.00 0.89
N ASP A 597 -4.79 12.62 -0.28
CA ASP A 597 -4.63 14.07 -0.47
C ASP A 597 -5.83 14.66 -1.22
N GLY A 598 -6.70 15.40 -0.53
CA GLY A 598 -7.86 16.09 -1.12
C GLY A 598 -9.01 15.18 -1.60
N THR A 599 -8.89 13.86 -1.45
CA THR A 599 -9.90 12.87 -1.89
C THR A 599 -11.18 12.98 -1.05
N THR A 600 -12.34 12.86 -1.71
CA THR A 600 -13.62 12.64 -1.03
C THR A 600 -13.88 11.14 -0.91
N LEU A 601 -14.12 10.65 0.32
CA LEU A 601 -14.57 9.30 0.61
C LEU A 601 -16.01 9.36 1.10
N ARG A 602 -16.87 8.48 0.57
CA ARG A 602 -18.27 8.33 0.99
C ARG A 602 -18.59 6.87 1.32
N SER A 603 -19.03 6.58 2.53
CA SER A 603 -19.62 5.28 2.87
C SER A 603 -21.13 5.36 3.11
N ALA A 604 -21.84 4.38 2.57
CA ALA A 604 -23.26 4.15 2.79
C ALA A 604 -23.57 3.40 4.10
N ASP A 605 -22.57 2.78 4.74
CA ASP A 605 -22.61 2.32 6.13
C ASP A 605 -21.43 2.94 6.93
N GLY A 606 -20.35 2.20 7.19
CA GLY A 606 -19.21 2.60 8.01
C GLY A 606 -17.89 2.80 7.28
N PHE A 607 -16.90 3.30 8.02
CA PHE A 607 -15.48 3.22 7.66
C PHE A 607 -14.76 2.39 8.70
N PHE A 608 -13.90 1.48 8.23
CA PHE A 608 -13.08 0.64 9.09
C PHE A 608 -11.60 0.88 8.80
N PHE A 609 -10.83 1.06 9.88
CA PHE A 609 -9.39 1.23 9.82
C PHE A 609 -8.75 0.20 10.74
N GLU A 610 -7.99 -0.71 10.16
CA GLU A 610 -7.16 -1.70 10.86
C GLU A 610 -5.67 -1.33 10.80
N ASN A 611 -5.38 -0.21 10.13
CA ASN A 611 -4.05 0.34 9.92
C ASN A 611 -3.88 1.71 10.57
N SER A 612 -2.65 1.98 11.04
CA SER A 612 -2.24 3.32 11.40
C SER A 612 -1.92 4.13 10.15
N MET A 613 -2.56 5.28 9.96
CA MET A 613 -2.37 6.15 8.81
C MET A 613 -2.07 7.57 9.26
N THR A 614 -0.98 8.16 8.77
CA THR A 614 -0.58 9.54 9.13
C THR A 614 -0.57 10.50 7.93
N SER A 615 -0.88 9.98 6.76
CA SER A 615 -0.75 10.56 5.42
C SER A 615 -2.09 11.01 4.83
N VAL A 616 -2.99 11.53 5.68
CA VAL A 616 -4.33 12.02 5.28
C VAL A 616 -4.37 13.54 5.35
N PHE A 617 -4.48 14.21 4.21
CA PHE A 617 -4.42 15.66 4.04
C PHE A 617 -5.62 16.18 3.24
N GLY A 618 -6.26 17.26 3.71
CA GLY A 618 -7.29 17.99 2.94
C GLY A 618 -8.53 17.18 2.53
N ALA A 619 -8.70 15.96 3.06
CA ALA A 619 -9.70 15.01 2.60
C ALA A 619 -11.11 15.38 3.10
N THR A 620 -12.13 14.76 2.50
CA THR A 620 -13.50 14.81 3.01
C THR A 620 -14.01 13.39 3.21
N MET A 621 -14.44 13.08 4.42
CA MET A 621 -14.91 11.77 4.86
C MET A 621 -16.36 11.92 5.30
N GLU A 622 -17.29 11.36 4.55
CA GLU A 622 -18.72 11.32 4.87
C GLU A 622 -19.15 9.86 4.99
N LEU A 623 -19.71 9.45 6.12
CA LEU A 623 -20.12 8.06 6.34
C LEU A 623 -21.47 8.01 7.08
N SER A 624 -22.20 6.92 6.93
CA SER A 624 -23.64 6.89 7.24
C SER A 624 -24.00 6.15 8.54
N VAL A 625 -23.04 5.48 9.19
CA VAL A 625 -23.25 4.76 10.46
C VAL A 625 -22.14 5.05 11.47
N ARG A 626 -20.89 4.60 11.25
CA ARG A 626 -19.81 4.69 12.27
C ARG A 626 -18.41 4.72 11.67
N MET A 627 -17.47 5.35 12.37
CA MET A 627 -16.03 5.25 12.09
C MET A 627 -15.40 4.30 13.10
N SER A 628 -14.72 3.27 12.63
CA SER A 628 -14.16 2.23 13.49
C SER A 628 -12.64 2.14 13.39
N LEU A 629 -11.95 2.24 14.52
CA LEU A 629 -10.49 2.14 14.65
C LEU A 629 -10.12 0.86 15.40
N ARG A 630 -9.93 -0.23 14.65
CA ARG A 630 -9.66 -1.57 15.18
C ARG A 630 -8.15 -1.72 15.47
N TYR A 631 -7.77 -2.60 16.41
CA TYR A 631 -6.39 -3.07 16.63
C TYR A 631 -5.32 -2.02 17.02
N GLU A 632 -5.62 -1.11 17.94
CA GLU A 632 -4.64 -0.16 18.54
C GLU A 632 -3.99 0.80 17.51
N VAL A 633 -4.76 1.25 16.52
CA VAL A 633 -4.28 2.06 15.38
C VAL A 633 -4.25 3.57 15.63
N ASP A 634 -3.28 4.26 15.04
CA ASP A 634 -3.21 5.73 15.01
C ASP A 634 -3.64 6.27 13.64
N VAL A 635 -4.81 6.90 13.56
CA VAL A 635 -5.26 7.64 12.36
C VAL A 635 -5.05 9.14 12.59
N THR A 636 -4.10 9.75 11.89
CA THR A 636 -3.82 11.18 11.92
C THR A 636 -4.23 11.85 10.62
N VAL A 637 -5.09 12.87 10.73
CA VAL A 637 -5.60 13.65 9.59
C VAL A 637 -5.21 15.14 9.73
N THR A 638 -4.95 15.82 8.62
CA THR A 638 -4.56 17.23 8.59
C THR A 638 -5.41 18.02 7.60
N ASP A 639 -6.02 19.12 8.05
CA ASP A 639 -6.94 19.95 7.23
C ASP A 639 -8.13 19.16 6.62
N THR A 640 -8.53 18.05 7.25
CA THR A 640 -9.52 17.08 6.76
C THR A 640 -10.87 17.26 7.44
N SER A 641 -11.97 17.10 6.69
CA SER A 641 -13.34 17.09 7.22
C SER A 641 -13.87 15.67 7.39
N ILE A 642 -14.37 15.33 8.58
CA ILE A 642 -15.01 14.04 8.91
C ILE A 642 -16.43 14.30 9.41
N ASP A 643 -17.43 13.70 8.77
CA ASP A 643 -18.83 13.69 9.19
C ASP A 643 -19.33 12.24 9.36
N VAL A 644 -19.63 11.89 10.61
CA VAL A 644 -20.11 10.57 11.03
C VAL A 644 -21.63 10.62 11.21
N ASN A 645 -22.35 10.28 10.13
CA ASN A 645 -23.81 10.22 10.04
C ASN A 645 -24.51 11.53 10.48
N GLY A 646 -24.05 12.68 9.97
CA GLY A 646 -24.56 14.00 10.38
C GLY A 646 -24.31 14.31 11.86
N GLY A 647 -23.31 13.67 12.45
CA GLY A 647 -22.99 13.70 13.88
C GLY A 647 -23.82 12.76 14.76
N ILE A 648 -24.63 11.86 14.18
CA ILE A 648 -25.44 10.88 14.95
C ILE A 648 -24.67 9.58 15.20
N GLY A 649 -23.63 9.30 14.40
CA GLY A 649 -22.80 8.11 14.51
C GLY A 649 -21.55 8.31 15.35
N ASP A 650 -20.99 7.21 15.85
CA ASP A 650 -19.89 7.21 16.81
C ASP A 650 -18.53 6.94 16.14
N VAL A 651 -17.44 7.36 16.80
CA VAL A 651 -16.07 6.88 16.53
C VAL A 651 -15.72 5.85 17.59
N GLU A 652 -15.47 4.59 17.22
CA GLU A 652 -15.37 3.46 18.16
C GLU A 652 -14.30 2.40 17.77
N ASP A 653 -14.06 1.41 18.63
CA ASP A 653 -13.17 0.25 18.41
C ASP A 653 -14.05 -0.99 18.19
N GLY A 654 -14.48 -1.19 16.94
CA GLY A 654 -15.72 -1.89 16.58
C GLY A 654 -15.78 -3.40 16.84
N PHE A 655 -14.80 -3.97 17.56
CA PHE A 655 -14.80 -5.35 18.04
C PHE A 655 -14.78 -5.48 19.58
N ASN A 656 -14.79 -4.39 20.35
CA ASN A 656 -14.77 -4.44 21.81
C ASN A 656 -16.14 -4.81 22.42
N SER A 657 -16.57 -6.06 22.26
CA SER A 657 -17.85 -6.56 22.80
C SER A 657 -17.86 -6.77 24.33
N GLY A 658 -17.15 -5.93 25.08
CA GLY A 658 -17.27 -5.66 26.52
C GLY A 658 -17.13 -6.86 27.48
N SER A 659 -15.95 -7.05 28.08
CA SER A 659 -15.80 -7.43 29.52
C SER A 659 -14.37 -7.76 30.01
N THR A 660 -13.34 -7.77 29.16
CA THR A 660 -11.94 -8.03 29.57
C THR A 660 -11.04 -6.85 29.26
N ALA A 661 -10.14 -6.51 30.19
CA ALA A 661 -9.31 -5.31 30.14
C ALA A 661 -8.52 -5.21 28.82
N GLN A 662 -8.70 -4.10 28.10
CA GLN A 662 -7.99 -3.76 26.86
C GLN A 662 -6.51 -3.46 27.12
N GLY A 663 -5.71 -3.62 26.07
CA GLY A 663 -4.44 -2.94 25.87
C GLY A 663 -4.65 -1.44 25.57
N GLU A 664 -3.79 -0.86 24.75
CA GLU A 664 -3.78 0.58 24.51
C GLU A 664 -4.80 0.94 23.41
N GLY A 665 -5.66 1.93 23.65
CA GLY A 665 -6.74 2.26 22.72
C GLY A 665 -6.26 3.00 21.46
N SER A 666 -6.87 2.67 20.31
CA SER A 666 -6.66 3.36 19.03
C SER A 666 -6.84 4.88 19.15
N THR A 667 -6.13 5.68 18.35
CA THR A 667 -6.18 7.15 18.41
C THR A 667 -6.60 7.80 17.08
N LEU A 668 -7.61 8.66 17.12
CA LEU A 668 -7.90 9.64 16.06
C LEU A 668 -7.21 10.97 16.38
N THR A 669 -6.30 11.44 15.54
CA THR A 669 -5.60 12.72 15.71
C THR A 669 -6.00 13.72 14.63
N LEU A 670 -6.55 14.87 15.04
CA LEU A 670 -6.93 15.99 14.19
C LEU A 670 -5.85 17.08 14.22
N ARG A 671 -5.15 17.31 13.10
CA ARG A 671 -4.14 18.37 12.93
C ARG A 671 -4.62 19.45 11.95
N GLY A 672 -3.93 20.59 11.93
CA GLY A 672 -4.24 21.71 11.03
C GLY A 672 -5.56 22.39 11.39
N ALA A 673 -6.46 22.52 10.43
CA ALA A 673 -7.83 23.01 10.55
C ALA A 673 -8.87 21.90 10.27
N SER A 674 -8.57 20.66 10.69
CA SER A 674 -9.48 19.52 10.54
C SER A 674 -10.78 19.71 11.31
N THR A 675 -11.86 19.10 10.83
CA THR A 675 -13.16 19.08 11.53
C THR A 675 -13.67 17.66 11.71
N LEU A 676 -14.17 17.34 12.90
CA LEU A 676 -14.88 16.09 13.18
C LEU A 676 -16.32 16.44 13.61
N LEU A 677 -17.30 15.74 13.07
CA LEU A 677 -18.69 15.77 13.49
C LEU A 677 -19.14 14.32 13.78
N ALA A 678 -19.38 14.00 15.05
CA ALA A 678 -19.77 12.66 15.52
C ALA A 678 -20.71 12.77 16.74
N ASN A 679 -21.22 11.65 17.24
CA ASN A 679 -22.05 11.60 18.45
C ASN A 679 -21.16 11.46 19.70
N ALA A 680 -20.34 10.41 19.77
CA ALA A 680 -19.37 10.16 20.85
C ALA A 680 -18.08 9.49 20.34
N ILE A 681 -17.09 9.39 21.24
CA ILE A 681 -15.87 8.59 21.09
C ILE A 681 -15.98 7.36 22.02
N GLU A 682 -16.37 6.21 21.51
CA GLU A 682 -16.70 5.03 22.32
C GLU A 682 -15.61 3.93 22.29
N GLU A 683 -15.83 2.88 23.08
CA GLU A 683 -15.13 1.58 23.06
C GLU A 683 -13.59 1.55 23.29
N GLY A 684 -12.96 2.68 23.61
CA GLY A 684 -11.55 2.78 24.00
C GLY A 684 -10.75 3.80 23.21
N VAL A 685 -11.34 4.33 22.14
CA VAL A 685 -10.68 5.28 21.23
C VAL A 685 -10.29 6.57 21.97
N SER A 686 -9.08 7.06 21.71
CA SER A 686 -8.67 8.41 22.11
C SER A 686 -8.78 9.39 20.94
N LEU A 687 -9.21 10.62 21.23
CA LEU A 687 -9.26 11.73 20.28
C LEU A 687 -8.21 12.76 20.66
N VAL A 688 -7.29 13.07 19.74
CA VAL A 688 -6.29 14.13 19.91
C VAL A 688 -6.65 15.30 18.99
N ILE A 689 -6.66 16.52 19.53
CA ILE A 689 -7.05 17.74 18.79
C ILE A 689 -5.90 18.75 18.86
N ASP A 690 -5.37 19.10 17.69
CA ASP A 690 -4.20 19.96 17.50
C ASP A 690 -4.44 21.06 16.44
N GLY A 691 -3.52 22.02 16.37
CA GLY A 691 -3.61 23.21 15.52
C GLY A 691 -4.80 24.10 15.87
N THR A 692 -5.70 24.23 14.89
CA THR A 692 -6.98 24.94 14.93
C THR A 692 -8.16 24.01 14.62
N SER A 693 -7.98 22.70 14.85
CA SER A 693 -9.00 21.69 14.54
C SER A 693 -10.21 21.78 15.48
N ILE A 694 -11.39 21.41 14.98
CA ILE A 694 -12.66 21.50 15.70
C ILE A 694 -13.34 20.12 15.72
N ALA A 695 -13.46 19.51 16.89
CA ALA A 695 -14.32 18.33 17.06
C ALA A 695 -15.71 18.76 17.56
N THR A 696 -16.78 18.17 17.03
CA THR A 696 -18.16 18.38 17.46
C THR A 696 -18.77 17.03 17.80
N LEU A 697 -19.04 16.81 19.08
CA LEU A 697 -19.64 15.60 19.62
C LEU A 697 -21.08 15.91 20.07
N LEU A 698 -22.09 15.42 19.36
CA LEU A 698 -23.47 15.77 19.69
C LEU A 698 -23.88 15.25 21.08
N GLY A 699 -23.49 14.01 21.40
CA GLY A 699 -23.88 13.29 22.60
C GLY A 699 -25.35 12.87 22.58
N ASP A 700 -25.66 11.70 23.14
CA ASP A 700 -27.02 11.17 23.08
C ASP A 700 -27.99 11.90 24.03
N ALA A 701 -29.23 12.08 23.58
CA ALA A 701 -30.30 12.62 24.42
C ALA A 701 -30.74 11.66 25.56
N ASN A 702 -30.20 10.43 25.58
CA ASN A 702 -30.32 9.52 26.72
C ASN A 702 -29.15 9.76 27.68
N THR A 703 -29.43 9.94 28.97
CA THR A 703 -28.40 10.19 29.99
C THR A 703 -27.61 8.93 30.38
N SER A 704 -27.14 8.14 29.40
CA SER A 704 -26.58 6.80 29.60
C SER A 704 -25.31 6.49 28.81
N ARG A 705 -24.99 7.21 27.73
CA ARG A 705 -23.64 7.15 27.13
C ARG A 705 -22.83 8.37 27.53
N ASN A 706 -21.52 8.28 27.30
CA ASN A 706 -20.57 9.34 27.63
C ASN A 706 -19.98 9.87 26.31
N LEU A 707 -19.62 11.15 26.26
CA LEU A 707 -18.90 11.73 25.11
C LEU A 707 -17.57 11.02 24.82
N VAL A 708 -16.97 10.41 25.86
CA VAL A 708 -15.81 9.53 25.75
C VAL A 708 -15.94 8.35 26.74
N ASP A 709 -15.60 7.15 26.27
CA ASP A 709 -15.69 5.85 26.94
C ASP A 709 -14.74 5.69 28.16
N ALA A 710 -14.82 4.55 28.87
CA ALA A 710 -14.08 4.27 30.09
C ALA A 710 -12.55 4.27 29.99
N ASN A 711 -12.01 4.05 28.79
CA ASN A 711 -10.59 3.81 28.50
C ASN A 711 -10.03 4.86 27.52
N GLY A 712 -10.89 5.45 26.67
CA GLY A 712 -10.56 6.57 25.79
C GLY A 712 -10.30 7.90 26.52
N THR A 713 -9.62 8.82 25.83
CA THR A 713 -9.38 10.20 26.29
C THR A 713 -9.63 11.22 25.18
N ILE A 714 -9.95 12.48 25.52
CA ILE A 714 -9.88 13.59 24.57
C ILE A 714 -8.74 14.52 24.99
N THR A 715 -7.70 14.63 24.15
CA THR A 715 -6.45 15.35 24.44
C THR A 715 -6.25 16.57 23.53
N PHE A 716 -6.01 17.74 24.12
CA PHE A 716 -5.67 18.96 23.38
C PHE A 716 -4.16 19.17 23.33
N LEU A 717 -3.58 19.34 22.14
CA LEU A 717 -2.14 19.63 21.95
C LEU A 717 -1.86 21.10 21.60
N SER A 718 -2.84 21.84 21.08
CA SER A 718 -2.71 23.26 20.73
C SER A 718 -3.74 24.14 21.40
N THR A 719 -3.38 25.40 21.63
CA THR A 719 -4.29 26.40 22.21
C THR A 719 -5.40 26.85 21.25
N GLY A 720 -5.31 26.49 19.97
CA GLY A 720 -6.26 26.80 18.91
C GLY A 720 -7.32 25.72 18.65
N ALA A 721 -7.18 24.53 19.25
CA ALA A 721 -8.13 23.44 19.14
C ALA A 721 -9.43 23.71 19.91
N GLU A 722 -10.56 23.29 19.35
CA GLU A 722 -11.92 23.45 19.92
C GLU A 722 -12.62 22.08 20.03
N LEU A 723 -13.35 21.85 21.13
CA LEU A 723 -14.30 20.74 21.26
C LEU A 723 -15.68 21.32 21.54
N ILE A 724 -16.63 21.00 20.67
CA ILE A 724 -18.03 21.40 20.73
C ILE A 724 -18.84 20.20 21.21
N THR A 725 -19.72 20.39 22.19
CA THR A 725 -20.59 19.34 22.72
C THR A 725 -22.03 19.86 22.81
N LEU A 726 -23.04 19.18 22.26
CA LEU A 726 -24.43 19.66 22.40
C LEU A 726 -25.06 19.26 23.76
N SER A 727 -24.72 18.07 24.27
CA SER A 727 -25.21 17.60 25.57
C SER A 727 -24.10 17.59 26.64
N PRO A 728 -24.39 17.95 27.91
CA PRO A 728 -23.45 17.72 29.00
C PRO A 728 -23.37 16.21 29.28
N SER A 729 -22.16 15.64 29.37
CA SER A 729 -21.96 14.26 29.81
C SER A 729 -22.57 14.05 31.21
N ALA A 730 -23.70 13.35 31.26
CA ALA A 730 -24.53 13.25 32.46
C ALA A 730 -24.00 12.26 33.52
N SER A 731 -22.96 11.48 33.18
CA SER A 731 -22.58 10.28 33.93
C SER A 731 -21.08 9.98 34.00
N ASP A 732 -20.23 10.99 34.25
CA ASP A 732 -18.80 10.73 34.49
C ASP A 732 -18.25 11.17 35.86
N ALA A 733 -17.40 10.31 36.41
CA ALA A 733 -16.68 10.48 37.67
C ALA A 733 -15.16 10.31 37.49
N ARG A 734 -14.65 10.40 36.25
CA ARG A 734 -13.24 10.17 35.89
C ARG A 734 -12.68 11.24 34.93
N SER A 735 -11.36 11.31 34.91
CA SER A 735 -10.52 12.34 34.28
C SER A 735 -10.29 12.13 32.76
N ARG A 736 -11.32 12.27 31.92
CA ARG A 736 -11.25 11.83 30.50
C ARG A 736 -10.95 12.90 29.45
N VAL A 737 -10.97 14.18 29.83
CA VAL A 737 -10.60 15.30 28.95
C VAL A 737 -9.30 15.90 29.50
N ILE A 738 -8.23 15.86 28.70
CA ILE A 738 -6.83 16.08 29.10
C ILE A 738 -6.20 17.18 28.24
N ASN A 739 -5.36 18.02 28.84
CA ASN A 739 -4.63 19.06 28.13
C ASN A 739 -3.17 18.65 28.06
N GLY A 740 -2.69 18.22 26.89
CA GLY A 740 -1.31 17.76 26.67
C GLY A 740 -0.27 18.85 26.92
N LEU A 741 -0.64 20.14 26.85
CA LEU A 741 0.24 21.26 27.18
C LEU A 741 0.54 21.36 28.68
N THR A 742 -0.33 20.86 29.55
CA THR A 742 -0.21 20.98 31.02
C THR A 742 -0.18 19.64 31.75
N GLY A 743 -0.57 18.53 31.10
CA GLY A 743 -0.66 17.20 31.70
C GLY A 743 -1.78 17.07 32.75
N LEU A 744 -2.76 17.99 32.76
CA LEU A 744 -3.85 18.02 33.73
C LEU A 744 -5.19 17.73 33.05
N SER A 745 -6.05 16.95 33.71
CA SER A 745 -7.43 16.75 33.24
C SER A 745 -8.36 17.88 33.67
N TYR A 746 -9.51 17.99 33.02
CA TYR A 746 -10.55 18.95 33.40
C TYR A 746 -11.04 18.76 34.85
N LEU A 747 -11.12 17.52 35.33
CA LEU A 747 -11.62 17.23 36.68
C LEU A 747 -10.59 17.56 37.78
N ASP A 748 -9.29 17.47 37.49
CA ASP A 748 -8.22 17.69 38.46
C ASP A 748 -7.99 19.19 38.75
N ASP A 749 -8.10 20.03 37.73
CA ASP A 749 -8.05 21.49 37.88
C ASP A 749 -9.02 22.19 36.90
N PRO A 750 -10.31 22.32 37.26
CA PRO A 750 -11.31 23.04 36.45
C PRO A 750 -11.00 24.54 36.20
N LEU A 751 -9.89 25.08 36.74
CA LEU A 751 -9.40 26.45 36.54
C LEU A 751 -8.17 26.52 35.62
N ALA A 752 -7.46 25.40 35.40
CA ALA A 752 -6.54 25.24 34.26
C ALA A 752 -7.30 25.09 32.93
N TRP A 753 -8.62 24.90 33.03
CA TRP A 753 -9.61 24.87 31.97
C TRP A 753 -10.61 26.02 32.20
N SER A 754 -11.50 26.30 31.24
CA SER A 754 -12.53 27.32 31.39
C SER A 754 -13.88 26.75 31.01
N VAL A 755 -14.66 26.35 32.02
CA VAL A 755 -15.91 25.57 31.84
C VAL A 755 -17.01 26.08 32.79
N THR A 756 -17.28 27.38 32.74
CA THR A 756 -18.54 27.97 33.23
C THR A 756 -19.00 29.02 32.23
N ASP A 757 -20.10 28.71 31.53
CA ASP A 757 -20.84 29.53 30.55
C ASP A 757 -19.96 30.25 29.52
N TRP A 758 -19.43 29.45 28.58
CA TRP A 758 -18.59 29.85 27.45
C TRP A 758 -19.18 31.02 26.62
N ASP A 759 -18.48 32.16 26.59
CA ASP A 759 -18.90 33.41 25.92
C ASP A 759 -17.90 33.95 24.86
N GLY A 760 -16.83 33.21 24.57
CA GLY A 760 -16.06 33.33 23.33
C GLY A 760 -14.94 34.39 23.26
N VAL A 761 -14.36 34.88 24.37
CA VAL A 761 -13.26 35.88 24.29
C VAL A 761 -12.03 35.65 25.21
N SER A 762 -11.34 34.51 24.99
CA SER A 762 -9.90 34.25 25.27
C SER A 762 -9.44 33.89 26.70
N THR A 763 -8.40 33.05 26.95
CA THR A 763 -7.49 32.29 26.06
C THR A 763 -7.36 30.80 26.44
N LEU A 764 -8.20 29.96 25.83
CA LEU A 764 -7.94 28.64 25.23
C LEU A 764 -9.11 28.46 24.25
N ALA A 765 -8.89 27.95 23.03
CA ALA A 765 -9.88 28.05 21.94
C ALA A 765 -11.17 27.20 22.10
N SER A 766 -11.27 26.47 23.21
CA SER A 766 -12.47 26.24 24.02
C SER A 766 -13.10 24.86 24.00
N LEU A 767 -13.61 24.49 25.17
CA LEU A 767 -14.67 23.48 25.34
C LEU A 767 -16.00 24.23 25.29
N LYS A 768 -16.71 24.09 24.18
CA LYS A 768 -17.99 24.71 23.90
C LYS A 768 -19.12 23.74 24.21
N LEU A 769 -19.74 23.89 25.38
CA LEU A 769 -21.07 23.32 25.58
C LEU A 769 -22.07 24.20 24.83
N VAL A 770 -22.64 23.69 23.74
CA VAL A 770 -23.83 24.30 23.13
C VAL A 770 -25.01 23.88 23.99
N GLY A 771 -25.19 24.58 25.12
CA GLY A 771 -26.49 24.57 25.78
C GLY A 771 -27.57 24.92 24.75
N GLY A 772 -28.68 24.18 24.76
CA GLY A 772 -29.79 24.36 23.81
C GLY A 772 -30.09 25.83 23.57
N LEU A 773 -30.23 26.21 22.30
CA LEU A 773 -30.29 27.60 21.83
C LEU A 773 -31.14 28.44 22.79
N PRO A 774 -30.64 29.50 23.47
CA PRO A 774 -31.39 30.11 24.57
C PRO A 774 -32.79 30.60 24.15
N GLY A 775 -33.84 29.91 24.60
CA GLY A 775 -35.21 30.13 24.16
C GLY A 775 -35.83 29.02 23.31
N ASP A 776 -35.04 28.06 22.83
CA ASP A 776 -35.46 26.73 22.37
C ASP A 776 -35.83 25.94 23.63
N PHE A 777 -37.10 25.58 23.73
CA PHE A 777 -37.70 24.95 24.91
C PHE A 777 -38.35 23.60 24.55
N ASN A 778 -38.16 23.13 23.33
CA ASN A 778 -38.55 21.80 22.88
C ASN A 778 -37.38 20.97 22.34
N ASP A 779 -36.17 21.54 22.34
CA ASP A 779 -34.90 20.99 21.87
C ASP A 779 -34.93 20.61 20.36
N ASP A 780 -35.68 21.35 19.53
CA ASP A 780 -35.83 21.09 18.08
C ASP A 780 -34.83 21.83 17.18
N GLY A 781 -33.88 22.55 17.79
CA GLY A 781 -32.79 23.28 17.14
C GLY A 781 -33.22 24.62 16.58
N LYS A 782 -34.34 25.18 17.08
CA LYS A 782 -34.96 26.43 16.60
C LYS A 782 -35.57 27.18 17.78
N VAL A 783 -35.70 28.50 17.62
CA VAL A 783 -36.42 29.34 18.57
C VAL A 783 -37.63 29.94 17.87
N ASP A 784 -38.78 29.27 17.92
CA ASP A 784 -40.00 29.65 17.21
C ASP A 784 -41.28 29.69 18.09
N GLY A 785 -42.47 29.66 17.50
CA GLY A 785 -43.73 29.67 18.23
C GLY A 785 -44.02 28.39 19.03
N ALA A 786 -43.35 27.28 18.74
CA ALA A 786 -43.42 26.02 19.49
C ALA A 786 -42.83 26.19 20.90
N ASP A 787 -41.68 26.86 21.01
CA ASP A 787 -40.97 27.09 22.28
C ASP A 787 -41.73 28.03 23.19
N PHE A 788 -42.27 29.10 22.62
CA PHE A 788 -43.17 30.00 23.35
C PHE A 788 -44.36 29.24 23.97
N LEU A 789 -44.85 28.21 23.26
CA LEU A 789 -45.94 27.37 23.73
C LEU A 789 -45.47 26.36 24.80
N ALA A 790 -44.25 25.83 24.70
CA ALA A 790 -43.61 25.01 25.73
C ALA A 790 -43.40 25.80 27.04
N TRP A 791 -42.84 27.01 26.96
CA TRP A 791 -42.74 27.96 28.08
C TRP A 791 -44.11 28.26 28.71
N GLN A 792 -45.15 28.50 27.90
CA GLN A 792 -46.52 28.74 28.40
C GLN A 792 -47.12 27.53 29.12
N ARG A 793 -46.79 26.30 28.71
CA ARG A 793 -47.19 25.06 29.36
C ARG A 793 -46.39 24.79 30.63
N GLY A 794 -45.17 25.33 30.70
CA GLY A 794 -44.23 25.14 31.80
C GLY A 794 -43.32 23.93 31.56
N GLU A 795 -42.97 23.73 30.29
CA GLU A 795 -42.06 22.69 29.80
C GLU A 795 -40.60 23.23 29.69
N SER A 796 -40.40 24.54 29.87
CA SER A 796 -39.08 25.21 29.90
C SER A 796 -38.35 25.10 31.25
N ALA A 797 -37.06 25.45 31.29
CA ALA A 797 -36.18 25.30 32.46
C ALA A 797 -36.62 26.08 33.71
N SER A 798 -37.14 27.31 33.57
CA SER A 798 -37.80 28.05 34.66
C SER A 798 -39.25 28.40 34.28
N PRO A 799 -40.21 27.47 34.45
CA PRO A 799 -41.58 27.59 33.95
C PRO A 799 -42.26 28.93 34.22
N ARG A 800 -42.62 29.66 33.15
CA ARG A 800 -43.31 30.96 33.18
C ARG A 800 -42.52 32.09 33.85
N SER A 801 -41.20 31.96 33.94
CA SER A 801 -40.30 33.03 34.41
C SER A 801 -40.27 34.20 33.40
N PRO A 802 -40.03 35.44 33.86
CA PRO A 802 -39.62 36.54 33.00
C PRO A 802 -38.29 36.31 32.28
N GLU A 803 -37.40 35.50 32.87
CA GLU A 803 -36.07 35.18 32.38
C GLU A 803 -36.14 34.32 31.09
N ASP A 804 -36.76 33.14 31.13
CA ASP A 804 -36.99 32.27 29.96
C ASP A 804 -37.72 33.03 28.83
N LEU A 805 -38.67 33.91 29.21
CA LEU A 805 -39.39 34.73 28.24
C LEU A 805 -38.47 35.75 27.54
N ALA A 806 -37.46 36.27 28.24
CA ALA A 806 -36.47 37.17 27.66
C ALA A 806 -35.51 36.42 26.73
N ASP A 807 -35.12 35.20 27.08
CA ASP A 807 -34.25 34.35 26.25
C ASP A 807 -34.94 34.00 24.92
N TRP A 808 -36.20 33.55 24.97
CA TRP A 808 -37.01 33.35 23.76
C TRP A 808 -37.19 34.64 22.95
N GLN A 809 -37.45 35.78 23.59
CA GLN A 809 -37.58 37.07 22.89
C GLN A 809 -36.28 37.52 22.22
N SER A 810 -35.13 37.22 22.81
CA SER A 810 -33.81 37.62 22.30
C SER A 810 -33.38 36.77 21.10
N ASN A 811 -33.83 35.51 21.01
CA ASN A 811 -33.36 34.55 20.02
C ASN A 811 -34.45 34.09 19.03
N PHE A 812 -35.68 34.61 19.10
CA PHE A 812 -36.76 34.25 18.18
C PHE A 812 -36.36 34.39 16.69
N GLY A 813 -36.37 33.26 15.98
CA GLY A 813 -35.92 33.14 14.59
C GLY A 813 -34.51 32.57 14.41
N VAL A 814 -33.76 32.28 15.48
CA VAL A 814 -32.52 31.50 15.42
C VAL A 814 -32.84 30.03 15.11
N GLY A 815 -31.95 29.34 14.40
CA GLY A 815 -32.15 27.97 13.91
C GLY A 815 -33.08 27.86 12.68
N ALA A 816 -33.88 28.89 12.39
CA ALA A 816 -34.66 28.93 11.16
C ALA A 816 -33.74 29.04 9.93
N ALA A 817 -33.91 28.13 8.97
CA ALA A 817 -33.22 28.21 7.69
C ALA A 817 -33.42 29.60 7.05
N SER A 818 -32.33 30.24 6.62
CA SER A 818 -32.40 31.53 5.93
C SER A 818 -33.45 31.45 4.83
N PRO A 819 -34.50 32.31 4.83
CA PRO A 819 -35.50 32.24 3.79
C PRO A 819 -34.81 32.50 2.47
N THR A 820 -34.85 31.49 1.58
CA THR A 820 -34.46 31.71 0.19
C THR A 820 -35.26 32.90 -0.29
N ALA A 821 -34.56 33.90 -0.84
CA ALA A 821 -35.19 35.10 -1.39
C ALA A 821 -35.88 34.78 -2.73
N ALA A 822 -36.77 33.79 -2.72
CA ALA A 822 -37.85 33.64 -3.67
C ALA A 822 -38.69 34.92 -3.55
N GLY A 823 -38.37 35.90 -4.39
CA GLY A 823 -39.00 37.21 -4.37
C GLY A 823 -40.50 37.06 -4.37
N VAL A 824 -41.14 37.47 -3.27
CA VAL A 824 -42.60 37.41 -3.09
C VAL A 824 -43.23 38.01 -4.35
N PRO A 825 -43.99 37.24 -5.15
CA PRO A 825 -44.51 37.77 -6.39
C PRO A 825 -45.43 38.95 -6.09
N GLU A 826 -44.98 40.17 -6.40
CA GLU A 826 -45.84 41.33 -6.32
C GLU A 826 -47.09 41.04 -7.19
N PRO A 827 -48.31 41.16 -6.64
CA PRO A 827 -49.50 40.93 -7.42
C PRO A 827 -49.52 41.95 -8.56
N ASN A 828 -49.28 41.45 -9.78
CA ASN A 828 -49.01 42.25 -10.95
C ASN A 828 -50.05 43.37 -11.01
N ALA A 829 -49.64 44.64 -11.13
CA ALA A 829 -50.59 45.76 -11.09
C ALA A 829 -51.72 45.62 -12.13
N SER A 830 -51.42 44.95 -13.26
CA SER A 830 -52.37 44.52 -14.29
C SER A 830 -53.44 43.53 -13.80
N GLY A 831 -53.15 42.62 -12.87
CA GLY A 831 -54.09 41.69 -12.24
C GLY A 831 -55.06 42.39 -11.28
N LEU A 832 -54.56 43.31 -10.44
CA LEU A 832 -55.41 44.14 -9.58
C LEU A 832 -56.29 45.09 -10.41
N VAL A 833 -55.77 45.67 -11.49
CA VAL A 833 -56.57 46.45 -12.46
C VAL A 833 -57.61 45.57 -13.16
N ALA A 834 -57.28 44.34 -13.56
CA ALA A 834 -58.23 43.42 -14.18
C ALA A 834 -59.39 43.04 -13.23
N MET A 835 -59.08 42.75 -11.95
CA MET A 835 -60.12 42.49 -10.94
C MET A 835 -60.96 43.74 -10.64
N GLY A 836 -60.34 44.92 -10.56
CA GLY A 836 -61.06 46.19 -10.42
C GLY A 836 -62.01 46.49 -11.60
N CYS A 837 -61.55 46.25 -12.82
CA CYS A 837 -62.38 46.38 -14.02
C CYS A 837 -63.51 45.34 -14.06
N ALA A 838 -63.27 44.09 -13.67
CA ALA A 838 -64.30 43.06 -13.57
C ALA A 838 -65.38 43.44 -12.54
N ALA A 839 -64.99 43.94 -11.36
CA ALA A 839 -65.92 44.44 -10.34
C ALA A 839 -66.77 45.61 -10.85
N LEU A 840 -66.17 46.55 -11.60
CA LEU A 840 -66.89 47.66 -12.24
C LEU A 840 -67.89 47.20 -13.33
N VAL A 841 -67.57 46.15 -14.10
CA VAL A 841 -68.49 45.57 -15.09
C VAL A 841 -69.67 44.84 -14.41
N VAL A 842 -69.45 44.18 -13.28
CA VAL A 842 -70.52 43.56 -12.49
C VAL A 842 -71.41 44.63 -11.83
N ALA A 843 -70.81 45.68 -11.24
CA ALA A 843 -71.53 46.78 -10.60
C ALA A 843 -72.36 47.64 -11.58
N THR A 844 -71.95 47.74 -12.85
CA THR A 844 -72.70 48.48 -13.88
C THR A 844 -73.84 47.68 -14.50
N ARG A 845 -73.78 46.34 -14.50
CA ARG A 845 -74.87 45.47 -15.00
C ARG A 845 -76.09 45.41 -14.07
N THR A 846 -75.92 45.58 -12.76
CA THR A 846 -77.03 45.49 -11.80
C THR A 846 -77.89 46.75 -11.66
N ARG A 847 -77.46 47.91 -12.21
CA ARG A 847 -78.17 49.21 -12.06
C ARG A 847 -79.14 49.60 -13.19
N ARG A 848 -79.36 48.77 -14.23
CA ARG A 848 -80.29 49.09 -15.34
C ARG A 848 -81.42 48.06 -15.52
N ARG A 849 -82.35 47.95 -14.55
CA ARG A 849 -83.69 47.38 -14.79
C ARG A 849 -84.76 47.72 -13.73
N ARG A 850 -85.08 49.00 -13.56
CA ARG A 850 -86.40 49.47 -13.07
C ARG A 850 -86.68 50.87 -13.59
N ILE A 851 -87.63 50.98 -14.52
CA ILE A 851 -88.64 52.04 -14.71
C ILE A 851 -89.48 51.64 -15.93
N SER A 852 -90.80 51.63 -15.76
CA SER A 852 -91.79 51.24 -16.77
C SER A 852 -92.16 52.41 -17.68
N PRO A 853 -92.72 52.12 -18.87
CA PRO A 853 -93.85 52.95 -19.34
C PRO A 853 -95.06 52.12 -19.81
N LYS A 854 -96.15 52.84 -20.11
CA LYS A 854 -97.53 52.33 -20.26
C LYS A 854 -97.95 52.09 -21.73
N ARG A 855 -98.88 51.14 -21.90
CA ARG A 855 -100.04 51.11 -22.84
C ARG A 855 -99.87 51.51 -24.32
N ALA A 856 -100.11 50.55 -25.22
CA ALA A 856 -101.18 50.51 -26.24
C ALA A 856 -100.99 49.24 -27.10
N SER A 857 -101.74 48.14 -26.90
CA SER A 857 -103.05 47.81 -27.51
C SER A 857 -103.06 47.71 -29.05
N VAL A 858 -103.66 46.61 -29.57
CA VAL A 858 -104.27 46.38 -30.92
C VAL A 858 -103.60 45.33 -31.85
N ILE A 859 -104.23 44.13 -31.88
CA ILE A 859 -104.57 43.25 -33.03
C ILE A 859 -103.54 42.30 -33.72
N LEU A 860 -104.04 41.06 -33.92
CA LEU A 860 -103.74 39.93 -34.85
C LEU A 860 -102.36 39.85 -35.56
N ASP A 861 -101.64 38.73 -35.46
CA ASP A 861 -101.87 37.43 -36.17
C ASP A 861 -101.69 37.52 -37.70
N ARG A 862 -100.48 37.20 -38.20
CA ARG A 862 -100.17 35.96 -38.95
C ARG A 862 -98.74 35.97 -39.52
N ARG A 863 -98.17 34.76 -39.62
CA ARG A 863 -97.19 34.20 -40.59
C ARG A 863 -96.45 35.22 -41.49
N ILE A 864 -95.14 35.11 -41.69
CA ILE A 864 -94.36 33.90 -42.00
C ILE A 864 -93.05 33.88 -41.21
#